data_AF-A0A4C2EFW7-F1
#
_entry.id   AF-A0A4C2EFW7-F1
#
_cell.length_a   1.000
_cell.length_b   1.000
_cell.length_c   1.000
_cell.angle_alpha   90.00
_cell.angle_beta   90.00
_cell.angle_gamma   90.00
#
_symmetry.space_group_name_H-M   'P 1'
#
loop_
_entity.id
_entity.type
_entity.pdbx_description
1 polymer ?
#
loop_
_entity_poly.entity_id
_entity_poly.type
_entity_poly.pdbx_seq_one_letter_code
_entity_poly.pdbx_strand_id
1 'polypeptide(L)'
;MDWRGEGVSSVRNRAFAALFALLLLASPATTALGAGDVSFTGEVKLSGQPASDGTTFSYDLTDLDSASTPTVEFTGETATEWDNETSAGVSSGSSLDLSVAGDQDPTGPSVNGEPVVEFTGTEQTTSWSASATGATSGSTKSVSVPGNVDPDAETVEFTGTEQTTARTVSQSNLANGDSFSYSVGGNIPATNPQVTFTGDSTTASGSGSGTGSGSVDVGGNLQPTDESVSVTGDTSTTSQTLSGSIPAGGSDSISLTSNLDPNGPSANGEPTIQVTASNYSPGAASWNFPSDQYDPNTHGILIDVKKSSIEELKLTGAPNLEGATEIEVRRESDGDLLTSYSADPNNGKTVTIPWEQGTGEYAVVVPDATNTDYPVPLEDFSNNEVSNADGNIVAIGEYVGGSIAKGDRASLRVFSAVDYVEPPGSPTISASDGTSVSFSSMSNGETVTKEFDITESATSLSVSANSGQYDFTLDYTERTATEDPSIDIDGDGTAEASWSGIYSAGASTTTKSVGGLSVGDNSVSTSTTNGPQPDWSLSWTERTATEDPSIDLDGDGSTDASYTGVLKSGETHTASVSDLSTGSHTASVSTGHQVDVDIDMTVRTASEDPGLDLDGDGVTDASYSGILRSGETASVSAETLSEGSTTLETSLTAGSVDYTVSATGRTHTEDPSVDLDGDGSTEVSHSGIISPGATETYELADLSTSTSSATVSTAAGTSDVSFRFKERQRSVDPAIIINGNRAGYTGTLDDGQTVQVDGSSSWLASGDNTVEVRVGEGVSSDAPNPQVQMVYTHDATDRINQTYTDETWSERYNVEKQFNASQNDVTVDLDHSSEIVAVRSLEYRTNGGSWQELTSQAYELNGTTVRADIGDVQAGDTVEVRDAASKVQVHNGEITVEETTAPGQRLDTAIRMDSWSSDSYIKVRNSSDLVRYTYNESWSAPDEYVEIYETGEQRLYMPGASGGSLARVSTIPVEVDAETGGARVSVEDPTRSEPEFVVDPGPGGSGDTVAFTYLNAQDDTDYVLWSATEEIVRDSGTANSPITLTDDDSDETLAFLIDDTGSSGPTNETGPTSLDELSGAAQGAVGSTSLGDVGIIVVVAVVIAGAWVISRQFGDANLGWQTLFVAEAVVGGVLALELLSQYSLAGGIAVGFARFLEGVGLGLAEAMPLALIVVGALGYLAVRRWGRPQVVVNRSFSLGGSERGENRK
;
A
#
# COMPACT_ATOMS: atom_id res chain seq x y z
N MET A 1 21.56 -18.75 -28.80
CA MET A 1 22.52 -19.84 -29.15
C MET A 1 21.86 -20.73 -30.16
N ASP A 2 22.64 -21.36 -31.04
CA ASP A 2 22.23 -22.51 -31.87
C ASP A 2 21.80 -23.72 -31.01
N TRP A 3 21.11 -24.76 -31.52
CA TRP A 3 20.95 -25.21 -32.92
C TRP A 3 19.62 -25.97 -33.20
N ARG A 4 19.50 -26.58 -34.38
CA ARG A 4 18.28 -27.17 -34.97
C ARG A 4 18.07 -28.68 -34.71
N GLY A 5 16.85 -29.17 -34.99
CA GLY A 5 16.56 -30.57 -35.32
C GLY A 5 15.12 -30.84 -35.77
N GLU A 6 14.91 -31.21 -37.05
CA GLU A 6 13.62 -31.65 -37.63
C GLU A 6 13.65 -33.19 -37.87
N GLY A 7 12.50 -33.89 -37.91
CA GLY A 7 12.49 -35.36 -38.10
C GLY A 7 11.12 -36.07 -38.19
N VAL A 8 10.43 -35.87 -39.32
CA VAL A 8 9.10 -36.38 -39.77
C VAL A 8 8.69 -37.84 -39.39
N SER A 9 7.36 -38.04 -39.35
CA SER A 9 6.54 -39.21 -38.93
C SER A 9 6.59 -40.50 -39.78
N SER A 10 5.97 -41.60 -39.30
CA SER A 10 4.65 -42.09 -39.82
C SER A 10 4.29 -43.57 -39.46
N VAL A 11 3.01 -43.94 -39.66
CA VAL A 11 2.41 -45.30 -39.91
C VAL A 11 1.75 -46.11 -38.75
N ARG A 12 0.44 -45.84 -38.54
CA ARG A 12 -0.74 -46.78 -38.45
C ARG A 12 -0.96 -47.76 -37.26
N ASN A 13 -2.18 -48.26 -36.96
CA ASN A 13 -3.61 -47.81 -37.13
C ASN A 13 -4.60 -48.88 -36.52
N ARG A 14 -5.90 -48.52 -36.33
CA ARG A 14 -7.15 -49.34 -36.19
C ARG A 14 -7.49 -50.00 -34.82
N ALA A 15 -8.77 -50.21 -34.43
CA ALA A 15 -10.09 -49.64 -34.82
C ALA A 15 -11.27 -50.15 -33.91
N PHE A 16 -12.41 -49.42 -33.89
CA PHE A 16 -13.87 -49.77 -34.01
C PHE A 16 -14.29 -51.28 -33.95
N ALA A 17 -15.48 -51.77 -33.54
CA ALA A 17 -16.88 -51.28 -33.29
C ALA A 17 -17.71 -52.30 -32.39
N ALA A 18 -19.04 -52.22 -32.10
CA ALA A 18 -19.88 -51.12 -31.56
C ALA A 18 -21.24 -51.59 -30.91
N LEU A 19 -22.41 -51.39 -31.57
CA LEU A 19 -23.81 -51.37 -31.03
C LEU A 19 -24.75 -52.54 -31.53
N PHE A 20 -26.09 -52.45 -31.30
CA PHE A 20 -27.15 -53.47 -31.03
C PHE A 20 -27.93 -54.44 -32.08
N ALA A 21 -29.14 -54.59 -32.77
CA ALA A 21 -30.42 -54.08 -33.51
C ALA A 21 -31.96 -54.05 -33.02
N LEU A 22 -32.58 -52.91 -32.60
CA LEU A 22 -33.99 -52.59 -32.15
C LEU A 22 -34.90 -53.48 -31.20
N LEU A 23 -36.18 -53.84 -31.54
CA LEU A 23 -37.32 -54.25 -30.63
C LEU A 23 -38.46 -55.05 -31.39
N LEU A 24 -39.64 -55.33 -30.77
CA LEU A 24 -40.98 -55.81 -31.28
C LEU A 24 -41.26 -57.33 -31.38
N LEU A 25 -42.50 -57.87 -31.27
CA LEU A 25 -43.78 -57.55 -30.55
C LEU A 25 -44.72 -58.79 -30.65
N ALA A 26 -45.80 -58.91 -29.86
CA ALA A 26 -46.75 -60.04 -29.93
C ALA A 26 -48.23 -59.66 -29.69
N SER A 27 -49.18 -60.35 -30.34
CA SER A 27 -50.64 -60.22 -30.17
C SER A 27 -51.40 -61.44 -30.77
N PRO A 28 -52.67 -61.70 -30.41
CA PRO A 28 -53.09 -63.06 -30.02
C PRO A 28 -53.97 -63.85 -31.02
N ALA A 29 -54.10 -65.16 -30.77
CA ALA A 29 -54.88 -66.11 -31.57
C ALA A 29 -56.28 -66.44 -31.00
N THR A 30 -57.16 -66.95 -31.88
CA THR A 30 -58.53 -67.39 -31.56
C THR A 30 -58.62 -68.92 -31.50
N THR A 31 -59.44 -69.47 -30.59
CA THR A 31 -59.57 -70.93 -30.39
C THR A 31 -60.47 -71.63 -31.41
N ALA A 32 -60.01 -72.78 -31.93
CA ALA A 32 -60.83 -73.79 -32.60
C ALA A 32 -60.35 -75.20 -32.22
N LEU A 33 -61.26 -76.18 -32.21
CA LEU A 33 -60.96 -77.59 -31.88
C LEU A 33 -61.37 -78.50 -33.06
N GLY A 34 -60.46 -79.38 -33.48
CA GLY A 34 -60.75 -80.47 -34.43
C GLY A 34 -59.52 -80.87 -35.27
N ALA A 35 -59.18 -82.16 -35.25
CA ALA A 35 -58.16 -82.84 -36.07
C ALA A 35 -56.77 -82.17 -36.14
N GLY A 36 -55.82 -82.68 -35.35
CA GLY A 36 -54.43 -82.20 -35.33
C GLY A 36 -53.59 -82.70 -36.50
N ASP A 37 -53.50 -81.91 -37.57
CA ASP A 37 -52.36 -81.91 -38.48
C ASP A 37 -51.17 -81.29 -37.71
N VAL A 38 -50.30 -82.11 -37.12
CA VAL A 38 -49.14 -81.62 -36.35
C VAL A 38 -47.95 -81.38 -37.29
N SER A 39 -47.85 -80.16 -37.80
CA SER A 39 -46.66 -79.66 -38.49
C SER A 39 -45.79 -78.84 -37.53
N PHE A 40 -44.54 -79.24 -37.33
CA PHE A 40 -43.56 -78.49 -36.55
C PHE A 40 -42.92 -77.39 -37.40
N THR A 41 -43.42 -76.15 -37.30
CA THR A 41 -42.86 -74.97 -37.97
C THR A 41 -41.73 -74.36 -37.13
N GLY A 42 -40.50 -74.43 -37.61
CA GLY A 42 -39.36 -73.68 -37.05
C GLY A 42 -39.01 -72.47 -37.90
N GLU A 43 -39.30 -71.25 -37.43
CA GLU A 43 -38.69 -70.02 -37.95
C GLU A 43 -37.39 -69.76 -37.18
N VAL A 44 -36.25 -69.71 -37.87
CA VAL A 44 -35.04 -69.09 -37.35
C VAL A 44 -35.21 -67.59 -37.49
N LYS A 45 -35.11 -66.83 -36.39
CA LYS A 45 -35.19 -65.37 -36.39
C LYS A 45 -34.08 -64.75 -35.55
N LEU A 46 -33.31 -63.82 -36.12
CA LEU A 46 -32.20 -63.14 -35.45
C LEU A 46 -32.36 -61.61 -35.51
N SER A 47 -32.09 -60.96 -34.37
CA SER A 47 -31.92 -59.50 -34.23
C SER A 47 -31.03 -59.22 -33.01
N GLY A 48 -30.32 -58.08 -32.98
CA GLY A 48 -29.81 -57.49 -31.73
C GLY A 48 -30.78 -56.46 -31.12
N GLN A 49 -30.34 -55.33 -30.50
CA GLN A 49 -31.16 -54.15 -30.11
C GLN A 49 -30.59 -52.61 -30.20
N PRO A 50 -30.29 -51.64 -31.20
CA PRO A 50 -29.75 -51.32 -32.65
C PRO A 50 -28.27 -51.57 -33.28
N ALA A 51 -27.98 -52.42 -34.31
CA ALA A 51 -26.69 -53.18 -34.59
C ALA A 51 -25.51 -52.48 -35.30
N SER A 52 -24.36 -53.16 -35.48
CA SER A 52 -23.08 -52.57 -35.94
C SER A 52 -22.06 -53.51 -36.60
N ASP A 53 -20.99 -52.93 -37.14
CA ASP A 53 -19.90 -53.61 -37.85
C ASP A 53 -19.19 -54.67 -36.98
N GLY A 54 -19.11 -55.91 -37.48
CA GLY A 54 -18.51 -57.04 -36.77
C GLY A 54 -19.44 -57.77 -35.79
N THR A 55 -20.65 -57.26 -35.52
CA THR A 55 -21.64 -57.97 -34.70
C THR A 55 -21.95 -59.33 -35.32
N THR A 56 -21.76 -60.42 -34.57
CA THR A 56 -21.86 -61.80 -35.10
C THR A 56 -22.88 -62.60 -34.32
N PHE A 57 -23.73 -63.32 -35.05
CA PHE A 57 -24.74 -64.26 -34.55
C PHE A 57 -24.44 -65.68 -35.04
N SER A 58 -24.88 -66.69 -34.29
CA SER A 58 -24.72 -68.10 -34.64
C SER A 58 -25.94 -68.93 -34.25
N TYR A 59 -26.34 -69.89 -35.07
CA TYR A 59 -27.43 -70.83 -34.80
C TYR A 59 -27.16 -72.20 -35.45
N ASP A 60 -27.75 -73.25 -34.91
CA ASP A 60 -27.66 -74.62 -35.45
C ASP A 60 -28.88 -74.92 -36.35
N LEU A 61 -28.68 -75.71 -37.40
CA LEU A 61 -29.74 -76.10 -38.35
C LEU A 61 -29.67 -77.61 -38.62
N THR A 62 -30.66 -78.35 -38.12
CA THR A 62 -30.65 -79.81 -38.15
C THR A 62 -30.70 -80.40 -39.56
N ASP A 63 -31.51 -79.80 -40.45
CA ASP A 63 -31.71 -80.28 -41.83
C ASP A 63 -31.86 -79.11 -42.82
N LEU A 64 -31.45 -79.33 -44.06
CA LEU A 64 -31.53 -78.41 -45.19
C LEU A 64 -32.74 -78.64 -46.10
N ASP A 65 -33.35 -79.82 -46.08
CA ASP A 65 -34.41 -80.21 -47.04
C ASP A 65 -35.68 -79.34 -46.96
N SER A 66 -35.80 -78.54 -45.90
CA SER A 66 -36.92 -77.63 -45.62
C SER A 66 -36.53 -76.16 -45.56
N ALA A 67 -35.26 -75.81 -45.81
CA ALA A 67 -34.72 -74.48 -45.54
C ALA A 67 -35.12 -73.45 -46.62
N SER A 68 -35.90 -72.44 -46.24
CA SER A 68 -36.27 -71.35 -47.15
C SER A 68 -35.11 -70.38 -47.43
N THR A 69 -35.26 -69.51 -48.42
CA THR A 69 -34.24 -68.48 -48.72
C THR A 69 -34.14 -67.53 -47.52
N PRO A 70 -32.96 -67.38 -46.89
CA PRO A 70 -32.81 -66.46 -45.78
C PRO A 70 -32.97 -65.02 -46.26
N THR A 71 -33.78 -64.24 -45.56
CA THR A 71 -33.98 -62.80 -45.83
C THR A 71 -33.44 -61.97 -44.67
N VAL A 72 -33.11 -60.72 -44.94
CA VAL A 72 -32.80 -59.74 -43.89
C VAL A 72 -33.48 -58.41 -44.19
N GLU A 73 -34.22 -57.88 -43.23
CA GLU A 73 -34.64 -56.48 -43.22
C GLU A 73 -33.58 -55.67 -42.46
N PHE A 74 -33.03 -54.65 -43.10
CA PHE A 74 -32.20 -53.61 -42.46
C PHE A 74 -33.04 -52.36 -42.24
N THR A 75 -33.04 -51.81 -41.03
CA THR A 75 -33.61 -50.49 -40.70
C THR A 75 -32.47 -49.51 -40.44
N GLY A 76 -32.51 -48.34 -41.05
CA GLY A 76 -31.53 -47.29 -40.79
C GLY A 76 -31.57 -46.76 -39.35
N GLU A 77 -30.40 -46.51 -38.78
CA GLU A 77 -30.20 -46.05 -37.40
C GLU A 77 -29.08 -44.99 -37.40
N THR A 78 -29.31 -43.84 -36.77
CA THR A 78 -28.35 -42.73 -36.74
C THR A 78 -27.35 -42.87 -35.58
N ALA A 79 -26.14 -43.34 -35.89
CA ALA A 79 -25.02 -43.31 -34.96
C ALA A 79 -24.63 -41.87 -34.62
N THR A 80 -24.27 -41.60 -33.36
CA THR A 80 -23.90 -40.24 -32.90
C THR A 80 -22.80 -40.25 -31.85
N GLU A 81 -21.88 -39.29 -31.92
CA GLU A 81 -20.69 -39.15 -31.08
C GLU A 81 -20.54 -37.69 -30.61
N TRP A 82 -19.97 -37.45 -29.44
CA TRP A 82 -19.79 -36.09 -28.88
C TRP A 82 -18.34 -35.66 -29.03
N ASP A 83 -18.10 -34.51 -29.64
CA ASP A 83 -16.78 -33.89 -29.71
C ASP A 83 -16.71 -32.51 -29.00
N ASN A 84 -15.50 -32.10 -28.66
CA ASN A 84 -15.18 -30.84 -27.99
C ASN A 84 -13.76 -30.34 -28.35
N GLU A 85 -13.65 -29.58 -29.44
CA GLU A 85 -12.40 -28.94 -29.84
C GLU A 85 -12.14 -27.67 -29.02
N THR A 86 -10.92 -27.50 -28.50
CA THR A 86 -10.60 -26.40 -27.56
C THR A 86 -9.23 -25.78 -27.82
N SER A 87 -9.14 -24.46 -27.69
CA SER A 87 -7.88 -23.70 -27.81
C SER A 87 -7.85 -22.54 -26.82
N ALA A 88 -6.67 -22.23 -26.29
CA ALA A 88 -6.47 -21.24 -25.22
C ALA A 88 -5.53 -20.12 -25.68
N GLY A 89 -5.79 -18.89 -25.22
CA GLY A 89 -5.03 -17.70 -25.58
C GLY A 89 -5.14 -17.32 -27.07
N VAL A 90 -6.27 -17.62 -27.70
CA VAL A 90 -6.52 -17.41 -29.14
C VAL A 90 -6.56 -15.91 -29.44
N SER A 91 -5.69 -15.45 -30.33
CA SER A 91 -5.60 -14.03 -30.75
C SER A 91 -6.43 -13.75 -32.00
N SER A 92 -6.83 -12.48 -32.20
CA SER A 92 -7.57 -12.05 -33.38
C SER A 92 -6.93 -12.51 -34.71
N GLY A 93 -7.73 -13.12 -35.60
CA GLY A 93 -7.29 -13.67 -36.88
C GLY A 93 -6.63 -15.06 -36.79
N SER A 94 -6.79 -15.79 -35.68
CA SER A 94 -6.31 -17.18 -35.56
C SER A 94 -7.30 -18.15 -36.18
N SER A 95 -6.84 -18.99 -37.09
CA SER A 95 -7.62 -20.14 -37.57
C SER A 95 -7.34 -21.36 -36.68
N LEU A 96 -8.41 -22.00 -36.21
CA LEU A 96 -8.41 -23.26 -35.46
C LEU A 96 -8.91 -24.36 -36.39
N ASP A 97 -8.21 -25.49 -36.46
CA ASP A 97 -8.71 -26.67 -37.19
C ASP A 97 -9.95 -27.24 -36.47
N LEU A 98 -10.92 -27.78 -37.21
CA LEU A 98 -12.08 -28.50 -36.67
C LEU A 98 -12.26 -29.83 -37.43
N SER A 99 -12.41 -30.94 -36.70
CA SER A 99 -12.88 -32.20 -37.30
C SER A 99 -14.40 -32.29 -37.16
N VAL A 100 -15.13 -32.06 -38.25
CA VAL A 100 -16.56 -32.35 -38.33
C VAL A 100 -16.77 -33.52 -39.28
N ALA A 101 -17.01 -34.70 -38.71
CA ALA A 101 -17.23 -35.96 -39.40
C ALA A 101 -18.68 -36.46 -39.27
N GLY A 102 -18.95 -37.60 -39.92
CA GLY A 102 -20.29 -38.12 -40.17
C GLY A 102 -20.77 -37.88 -41.60
N ASP A 103 -22.07 -38.03 -41.82
CA ASP A 103 -22.74 -37.81 -43.12
C ASP A 103 -24.05 -36.99 -43.01
N GLN A 104 -24.29 -36.44 -41.82
CA GLN A 104 -25.35 -35.49 -41.51
C GLN A 104 -24.78 -34.37 -40.64
N ASP A 105 -25.25 -33.14 -40.83
CA ASP A 105 -24.75 -31.99 -40.07
C ASP A 105 -24.99 -32.14 -38.56
N PRO A 106 -24.01 -31.73 -37.72
CA PRO A 106 -23.97 -32.04 -36.30
C PRO A 106 -25.05 -31.30 -35.50
N THR A 107 -25.29 -31.74 -34.26
CA THR A 107 -26.38 -31.23 -33.40
C THR A 107 -25.96 -31.10 -31.94
N GLY A 108 -26.62 -30.22 -31.18
CA GLY A 108 -26.44 -30.05 -29.74
C GLY A 108 -25.04 -29.54 -29.33
N PRO A 109 -24.82 -29.12 -28.07
CA PRO A 109 -25.63 -29.34 -26.89
C PRO A 109 -26.67 -28.25 -26.57
N SER A 110 -27.00 -27.35 -27.50
CA SER A 110 -27.94 -26.26 -27.22
C SER A 110 -29.36 -26.75 -26.89
N VAL A 111 -30.17 -25.85 -26.31
CA VAL A 111 -31.60 -26.12 -26.01
C VAL A 111 -32.47 -26.26 -27.27
N ASN A 112 -32.02 -25.71 -28.39
CA ASN A 112 -32.67 -25.85 -29.70
C ASN A 112 -32.19 -27.10 -30.46
N GLY A 113 -31.09 -27.72 -30.02
CA GLY A 113 -30.46 -28.85 -30.70
C GLY A 113 -29.32 -28.45 -31.63
N GLU A 114 -28.79 -27.24 -31.51
CA GLU A 114 -27.69 -26.72 -32.33
C GLU A 114 -26.32 -26.98 -31.68
N PRO A 115 -25.25 -27.10 -32.48
CA PRO A 115 -23.86 -26.91 -32.04
C PRO A 115 -23.65 -25.62 -31.25
N VAL A 116 -22.61 -25.55 -30.40
CA VAL A 116 -22.27 -24.31 -29.68
C VAL A 116 -20.78 -23.97 -29.72
N VAL A 117 -20.49 -22.68 -29.60
CA VAL A 117 -19.18 -22.17 -29.18
C VAL A 117 -19.28 -21.50 -27.81
N GLU A 118 -18.26 -21.71 -26.99
CA GLU A 118 -18.06 -21.08 -25.68
C GLU A 118 -16.82 -20.18 -25.76
N PHE A 119 -17.02 -18.87 -25.65
CA PHE A 119 -15.93 -17.90 -25.48
C PHE A 119 -15.67 -17.68 -23.99
N THR A 120 -14.44 -17.95 -23.53
CA THR A 120 -14.03 -17.67 -22.14
C THR A 120 -13.03 -16.53 -22.10
N GLY A 121 -13.32 -15.52 -21.28
CA GLY A 121 -12.52 -14.31 -21.16
C GLY A 121 -11.13 -14.58 -20.58
N THR A 122 -10.11 -13.89 -21.09
CA THR A 122 -8.72 -13.94 -20.59
C THR A 122 -8.21 -12.55 -20.23
N GLU A 123 -7.12 -12.47 -19.46
CA GLU A 123 -6.45 -11.21 -19.13
C GLU A 123 -5.02 -11.17 -19.68
N GLN A 124 -4.64 -10.03 -20.24
CA GLN A 124 -3.26 -9.69 -20.57
C GLN A 124 -2.85 -8.42 -19.83
N THR A 125 -1.67 -8.43 -19.19
CA THR A 125 -1.14 -7.31 -18.40
C THR A 125 0.10 -6.70 -19.05
N THR A 126 0.18 -5.38 -19.09
CA THR A 126 1.30 -4.62 -19.66
C THR A 126 1.80 -3.58 -18.66
N SER A 127 3.06 -3.72 -18.23
CA SER A 127 3.70 -2.69 -17.38
C SER A 127 3.87 -1.39 -18.16
N TRP A 128 3.39 -0.30 -17.58
CA TRP A 128 3.38 1.04 -18.19
C TRP A 128 4.00 2.07 -17.25
N SER A 129 4.65 3.09 -17.82
CA SER A 129 5.17 4.23 -17.05
C SER A 129 5.31 5.50 -17.89
N ALA A 130 5.17 6.66 -17.24
CA ALA A 130 5.32 7.97 -17.84
C ALA A 130 5.96 8.97 -16.85
N SER A 131 7.10 9.56 -17.24
CA SER A 131 7.85 10.50 -16.38
C SER A 131 8.01 11.90 -16.97
N ALA A 132 8.21 12.89 -16.11
CA ALA A 132 8.52 14.28 -16.46
C ALA A 132 9.61 14.84 -15.52
N THR A 133 10.35 15.85 -16.00
CA THR A 133 11.46 16.46 -15.27
C THR A 133 11.32 17.98 -15.22
N GLY A 134 11.56 18.59 -14.06
CA GLY A 134 11.46 20.03 -13.85
C GLY A 134 10.04 20.58 -13.93
N ALA A 135 9.02 19.76 -13.62
CA ALA A 135 7.62 20.17 -13.67
C ALA A 135 7.33 21.20 -12.57
N THR A 136 6.76 22.34 -12.95
CA THR A 136 6.24 23.38 -12.03
C THR A 136 4.73 23.24 -11.85
N SER A 137 4.15 23.89 -10.84
CA SER A 137 2.69 23.95 -10.65
C SER A 137 1.98 24.39 -11.94
N GLY A 138 0.94 23.66 -12.37
CA GLY A 138 0.25 23.85 -13.65
C GLY A 138 0.96 23.25 -14.88
N SER A 139 1.97 22.39 -14.70
CA SER A 139 2.60 21.66 -15.81
C SER A 139 1.75 20.45 -16.20
N THR A 140 1.32 20.41 -17.46
CA THR A 140 0.49 19.31 -18.00
C THR A 140 1.29 18.35 -18.87
N LYS A 141 0.92 17.06 -18.82
CA LYS A 141 1.45 16.02 -19.69
C LYS A 141 0.36 15.06 -20.15
N SER A 142 -0.02 15.14 -21.43
CA SER A 142 -0.87 14.13 -22.05
C SER A 142 -0.15 12.78 -22.11
N VAL A 143 -0.87 11.73 -21.72
CA VAL A 143 -0.38 10.35 -21.68
C VAL A 143 -1.45 9.41 -22.25
N SER A 144 -1.03 8.21 -22.63
CA SER A 144 -1.98 7.14 -22.96
C SER A 144 -1.61 5.85 -22.26
N VAL A 145 -2.58 5.27 -21.56
CA VAL A 145 -2.48 4.06 -20.75
C VAL A 145 -3.02 2.89 -21.60
N PRO A 146 -2.24 1.80 -21.77
CA PRO A 146 -2.64 0.67 -22.59
C PRO A 146 -3.64 -0.22 -21.86
N GLY A 147 -4.73 -0.57 -22.53
CA GLY A 147 -5.76 -1.46 -21.99
C GLY A 147 -7.11 -1.24 -22.66
N ASN A 148 -8.12 -1.98 -22.20
CA ASN A 148 -9.54 -1.73 -22.45
C ASN A 148 -10.39 -1.80 -21.16
N VAL A 149 -9.73 -1.87 -20.01
CA VAL A 149 -10.29 -1.69 -18.66
C VAL A 149 -9.27 -0.91 -17.83
N ASP A 150 -9.73 -0.29 -16.73
CA ASP A 150 -8.86 0.46 -15.82
C ASP A 150 -7.63 -0.37 -15.38
N PRO A 151 -6.43 0.24 -15.28
CA PRO A 151 -5.21 -0.41 -14.79
C PRO A 151 -5.28 -0.81 -13.30
N ASP A 152 -4.24 -1.51 -12.83
CA ASP A 152 -3.95 -1.74 -11.41
C ASP A 152 -2.53 -1.28 -11.02
N ALA A 153 -2.37 -0.99 -9.72
CA ALA A 153 -1.09 -0.75 -9.03
C ALA A 153 -0.41 0.58 -9.41
N GLU A 154 -1.22 1.62 -9.45
CA GLU A 154 -0.88 3.01 -9.73
C GLU A 154 0.07 3.53 -8.66
N THR A 155 1.26 3.94 -9.08
CA THR A 155 2.29 4.52 -8.22
C THR A 155 2.87 5.77 -8.86
N VAL A 156 3.01 6.83 -8.06
CA VAL A 156 3.71 8.06 -8.44
C VAL A 156 4.93 8.19 -7.56
N GLU A 157 6.12 8.11 -8.16
CA GLU A 157 7.36 8.51 -7.51
C GLU A 157 7.65 9.97 -7.84
N PHE A 158 7.58 10.84 -6.82
CA PHE A 158 8.11 12.19 -6.88
C PHE A 158 9.59 12.18 -6.51
N THR A 159 10.41 12.91 -7.25
CA THR A 159 11.83 13.15 -7.00
C THR A 159 12.05 14.64 -6.85
N GLY A 160 12.62 15.03 -5.71
CA GLY A 160 12.88 16.42 -5.39
C GLY A 160 13.90 17.06 -6.32
N THR A 161 13.65 18.32 -6.70
CA THR A 161 14.60 19.17 -7.42
C THR A 161 14.88 20.43 -6.61
N GLU A 162 16.00 21.09 -6.86
CA GLU A 162 16.40 22.30 -6.15
C GLU A 162 16.78 23.42 -7.13
N GLN A 163 16.22 24.61 -6.92
CA GLN A 163 16.50 25.82 -7.68
C GLN A 163 17.26 26.82 -6.80
N THR A 164 18.34 27.40 -7.32
CA THR A 164 19.21 28.35 -6.60
C THR A 164 19.16 29.74 -7.22
N THR A 165 19.02 30.79 -6.40
CA THR A 165 19.05 32.20 -6.83
C THR A 165 20.04 32.98 -5.98
N ALA A 166 21.03 33.62 -6.61
CA ALA A 166 21.90 34.57 -5.92
C ALA A 166 21.12 35.85 -5.59
N ARG A 167 21.29 36.35 -4.35
CA ARG A 167 20.65 37.58 -3.86
C ARG A 167 21.66 38.39 -3.06
N THR A 168 21.66 39.70 -3.27
CA THR A 168 22.38 40.68 -2.44
C THR A 168 21.35 41.54 -1.70
N VAL A 169 21.67 41.96 -0.47
CA VAL A 169 20.92 42.97 0.29
C VAL A 169 21.89 44.06 0.71
N SER A 170 21.79 45.22 0.06
CA SER A 170 22.65 46.39 0.27
C SER A 170 21.99 47.43 1.16
N GLN A 171 22.71 47.97 2.14
CA GLN A 171 22.26 49.08 2.97
C GLN A 171 23.46 49.97 3.35
N SER A 172 23.30 51.30 3.23
CA SER A 172 24.39 52.27 3.37
C SER A 172 24.21 53.27 4.51
N ASN A 173 25.31 53.93 4.89
CA ASN A 173 25.43 54.99 5.90
C ASN A 173 25.00 54.57 7.32
N LEU A 174 25.12 53.27 7.64
CA LEU A 174 24.68 52.69 8.92
C LEU A 174 25.58 53.17 10.07
N ALA A 175 24.96 53.72 11.11
CA ALA A 175 25.62 54.14 12.34
C ALA A 175 25.57 53.03 13.42
N ASN A 176 26.27 53.26 14.53
CA ASN A 176 26.31 52.33 15.65
C ASN A 176 24.92 52.11 16.27
N GLY A 177 24.44 50.86 16.27
CA GLY A 177 23.11 50.49 16.76
C GLY A 177 21.97 50.64 15.74
N ASP A 178 22.26 50.99 14.49
CA ASP A 178 21.28 50.91 13.42
C ASP A 178 20.92 49.44 13.11
N SER A 179 19.71 49.22 12.61
CA SER A 179 19.22 47.91 12.20
C SER A 179 18.30 48.01 10.99
N PHE A 180 18.27 46.95 10.18
CA PHE A 180 17.41 46.87 9.00
C PHE A 180 16.84 45.47 8.82
N SER A 181 15.55 45.39 8.48
CA SER A 181 14.90 44.12 8.20
C SER A 181 15.10 43.70 6.75
N TYR A 182 15.41 42.43 6.54
CA TYR A 182 15.51 41.80 5.22
C TYR A 182 14.77 40.46 5.23
N SER A 183 14.82 39.75 4.10
CA SER A 183 14.22 38.42 3.99
C SER A 183 15.17 37.45 3.31
N VAL A 184 15.09 36.19 3.71
CA VAL A 184 15.67 35.06 3.00
C VAL A 184 14.51 34.33 2.32
N GLY A 185 14.55 34.28 0.98
CA GLY A 185 13.52 33.63 0.18
C GLY A 185 13.68 32.11 0.12
N GLY A 186 12.87 31.45 -0.69
CA GLY A 186 12.87 30.00 -0.81
C GLY A 186 12.22 29.31 0.39
N ASN A 187 12.42 27.99 0.50
CA ASN A 187 11.81 27.14 1.52
C ASN A 187 12.83 26.26 2.29
N ILE A 188 14.11 26.31 1.92
CA ILE A 188 15.22 25.72 2.69
C ILE A 188 16.34 26.76 2.91
N PRO A 189 17.16 26.64 3.99
CA PRO A 189 18.16 27.64 4.34
C PRO A 189 19.10 28.02 3.19
N ALA A 190 19.36 29.32 3.06
CA ALA A 190 20.21 29.91 2.05
C ALA A 190 21.70 29.68 2.37
N THR A 191 22.49 29.35 1.34
CA THR A 191 23.87 28.89 1.51
C THR A 191 24.91 29.86 0.97
N ASN A 192 26.14 29.70 1.45
CA ASN A 192 27.25 30.64 1.23
C ASN A 192 26.83 32.12 1.44
N PRO A 193 26.22 32.48 2.59
CA PRO A 193 26.02 33.87 2.92
C PRO A 193 27.35 34.55 3.26
N GLN A 194 27.53 35.79 2.79
CA GLN A 194 28.73 36.59 2.97
C GLN A 194 28.34 38.04 3.25
N VAL A 195 28.99 38.66 4.24
CA VAL A 195 28.83 40.06 4.60
C VAL A 195 30.05 40.83 4.10
N THR A 196 29.84 41.83 3.26
CA THR A 196 30.88 42.80 2.88
C THR A 196 30.61 44.12 3.59
N PHE A 197 31.50 44.51 4.49
CA PHE A 197 31.58 45.87 5.01
C PHE A 197 32.36 46.74 4.02
N THR A 198 31.85 47.92 3.71
CA THR A 198 32.58 48.99 3.01
C THR A 198 32.72 50.18 3.95
N GLY A 199 33.95 50.63 4.16
CA GLY A 199 34.22 51.78 5.02
C GLY A 199 33.75 53.10 4.41
N ASP A 200 33.40 54.04 5.27
CA ASP A 200 33.29 55.47 4.96
C ASP A 200 34.29 56.29 5.78
N SER A 201 34.55 57.55 5.39
CA SER A 201 35.32 58.48 6.21
C SER A 201 34.91 59.94 6.04
N THR A 202 34.65 60.61 7.15
CA THR A 202 34.29 62.04 7.21
C THR A 202 35.45 62.91 7.69
N THR A 203 35.35 64.22 7.44
CA THR A 203 36.32 65.23 7.87
C THR A 203 35.65 66.37 8.63
N ALA A 204 36.29 66.85 9.69
CA ALA A 204 35.82 67.98 10.49
C ALA A 204 36.94 69.01 10.71
N SER A 205 36.61 70.29 10.83
CA SER A 205 37.61 71.34 11.12
C SER A 205 37.82 71.48 12.62
N GLY A 206 38.98 71.06 13.13
CA GLY A 206 39.41 71.27 14.50
C GLY A 206 40.23 72.55 14.66
N SER A 207 40.21 73.13 15.86
CA SER A 207 41.08 74.26 16.21
C SER A 207 41.28 74.38 17.72
N GLY A 208 42.42 74.94 18.10
CA GLY A 208 42.82 75.18 19.48
C GLY A 208 43.63 76.46 19.60
N SER A 209 43.59 77.08 20.77
CA SER A 209 44.38 78.26 21.09
C SER A 209 44.76 78.29 22.56
N GLY A 210 45.90 78.90 22.86
CA GLY A 210 46.44 78.99 24.21
C GLY A 210 47.44 80.14 24.35
N THR A 211 47.93 80.34 25.57
CA THR A 211 48.91 81.39 25.89
C THR A 211 50.10 80.72 26.59
N GLY A 212 51.31 80.90 26.03
CA GLY A 212 52.44 80.03 26.37
C GLY A 212 52.17 78.55 26.07
N SER A 213 52.68 77.63 26.89
CA SER A 213 52.49 76.19 26.67
C SER A 213 51.11 75.68 27.13
N GLY A 214 50.54 74.73 26.41
CA GLY A 214 49.24 74.10 26.69
C GLY A 214 49.09 72.73 26.01
N SER A 215 47.86 72.35 25.67
CA SER A 215 47.56 71.11 24.93
C SER A 215 46.35 71.30 24.00
N VAL A 216 46.23 70.41 23.03
CA VAL A 216 45.03 70.26 22.19
C VAL A 216 44.61 68.79 22.16
N ASP A 217 43.30 68.55 22.18
CA ASP A 217 42.71 67.24 21.92
C ASP A 217 42.27 67.21 20.45
N VAL A 218 42.68 66.18 19.70
CA VAL A 218 42.43 66.04 18.27
C VAL A 218 41.48 64.86 18.04
N GLY A 219 40.27 65.18 17.58
CA GLY A 219 39.22 64.20 17.31
C GLY A 219 39.46 63.31 16.09
N GLY A 220 38.67 62.24 16.01
CA GLY A 220 38.70 61.25 14.94
C GLY A 220 39.42 59.96 15.32
N ASN A 221 39.80 59.16 14.32
CA ASN A 221 40.56 57.91 14.46
C ASN A 221 41.55 57.66 13.31
N LEU A 222 41.67 58.61 12.37
CA LEU A 222 42.74 58.69 11.39
C LEU A 222 43.62 59.91 11.69
N GLN A 223 44.89 59.84 11.29
CA GLN A 223 45.80 60.99 11.37
C GLN A 223 45.15 62.25 10.78
N PRO A 224 45.23 63.42 11.44
CA PRO A 224 44.74 64.69 10.90
C PRO A 224 45.46 65.09 9.60
N THR A 225 44.98 66.18 8.99
CA THR A 225 45.66 66.89 7.88
C THR A 225 45.49 68.40 8.02
N ASP A 226 46.13 69.17 7.12
CA ASP A 226 45.97 70.62 6.98
C ASP A 226 46.35 71.43 8.23
N GLU A 227 47.24 70.86 9.04
CA GLU A 227 47.74 71.42 10.30
C GLU A 227 48.44 72.76 10.04
N SER A 228 47.93 73.83 10.67
CA SER A 228 48.46 75.17 10.48
C SER A 228 48.44 75.98 11.77
N VAL A 229 49.53 76.69 12.05
CA VAL A 229 49.73 77.46 13.29
C VAL A 229 50.09 78.90 12.98
N SER A 230 49.60 79.82 13.81
CA SER A 230 50.06 81.20 13.92
C SER A 230 50.28 81.55 15.39
N VAL A 231 51.16 82.52 15.64
CA VAL A 231 51.40 83.06 16.99
C VAL A 231 51.17 84.56 16.97
N THR A 232 50.72 85.11 18.10
CA THR A 232 50.56 86.55 18.32
C THR A 232 51.46 86.95 19.47
N GLY A 233 52.34 87.92 19.23
CA GLY A 233 53.23 88.42 20.26
C GLY A 233 52.49 89.19 21.35
N ASP A 234 53.06 89.19 22.54
CA ASP A 234 52.64 89.98 23.69
C ASP A 234 53.71 91.06 24.01
N THR A 235 53.47 91.96 24.97
CA THR A 235 54.44 92.95 25.43
C THR A 235 54.36 93.17 26.93
N SER A 236 55.36 92.64 27.62
CA SER A 236 55.62 92.94 29.03
C SER A 236 56.22 94.35 29.17
N THR A 237 55.90 95.04 30.27
CA THR A 237 56.47 96.36 30.59
C THR A 237 56.99 96.39 32.02
N THR A 238 58.04 97.18 32.30
CA THR A 238 58.57 97.38 33.65
C THR A 238 59.08 98.82 33.80
N SER A 239 58.47 99.58 34.71
CA SER A 239 58.88 100.96 35.00
C SER A 239 60.14 100.99 35.87
N GLN A 240 61.09 101.84 35.47
CA GLN A 240 62.42 101.96 36.06
C GLN A 240 62.74 103.45 36.35
N THR A 241 63.50 103.68 37.40
CA THR A 241 64.07 105.00 37.74
C THR A 241 65.56 104.84 37.98
N LEU A 242 66.39 105.52 37.19
CA LEU A 242 67.85 105.53 37.34
C LEU A 242 68.32 106.92 37.77
N SER A 243 68.97 107.02 38.93
CA SER A 243 69.55 108.27 39.44
C SER A 243 71.06 108.15 39.64
N GLY A 244 71.80 109.21 39.32
CA GLY A 244 73.26 109.28 39.47
C GLY A 244 73.78 110.72 39.48
N SER A 245 75.10 110.88 39.61
CA SER A 245 75.76 112.19 39.76
C SER A 245 76.95 112.31 38.80
N ILE A 246 76.84 113.15 37.77
CA ILE A 246 77.85 113.28 36.73
C ILE A 246 78.49 114.69 36.79
N PRO A 247 79.82 114.81 36.93
CA PRO A 247 80.51 116.10 36.83
C PRO A 247 80.54 116.60 35.38
N ALA A 248 80.72 117.90 35.16
CA ALA A 248 80.93 118.47 33.83
C ALA A 248 82.06 117.73 33.06
N GLY A 249 81.73 117.17 31.90
CA GLY A 249 82.64 116.35 31.07
C GLY A 249 82.68 114.85 31.42
N GLY A 250 81.89 114.39 32.39
CA GLY A 250 81.82 112.98 32.80
C GLY A 250 80.74 112.16 32.09
N SER A 251 80.68 110.88 32.43
CA SER A 251 79.66 109.92 31.98
C SER A 251 79.36 108.85 33.04
N ASP A 252 78.17 108.26 32.98
CA ASP A 252 77.71 107.14 33.82
C ASP A 252 77.05 106.06 32.94
N SER A 253 77.01 104.81 33.39
CA SER A 253 76.46 103.68 32.63
C SER A 253 74.96 103.50 32.84
N ILE A 254 74.23 103.10 31.79
CA ILE A 254 72.84 102.65 31.89
C ILE A 254 72.71 101.25 31.30
N SER A 255 71.70 100.50 31.75
CA SER A 255 71.48 99.12 31.33
C SER A 255 70.01 98.90 31.01
N LEU A 256 69.68 98.92 29.72
CA LEU A 256 68.37 98.55 29.21
C LEU A 256 68.36 97.04 28.91
N THR A 257 67.30 96.35 29.30
CA THR A 257 67.08 94.90 29.03
C THR A 257 65.87 94.64 28.14
N SER A 258 65.17 95.70 27.73
CA SER A 258 64.13 95.70 26.71
C SER A 258 64.66 95.46 25.29
N ASN A 259 63.76 94.97 24.42
CA ASN A 259 63.99 94.83 22.98
C ASN A 259 63.09 95.78 22.14
N LEU A 260 62.39 96.70 22.81
CA LEU A 260 61.73 97.85 22.21
C LEU A 260 62.23 99.13 22.89
N ASP A 261 62.10 100.26 22.18
CA ASP A 261 62.29 101.60 22.74
C ASP A 261 61.53 101.75 24.08
N PRO A 262 62.21 102.16 25.17
CA PRO A 262 61.56 102.40 26.45
C PRO A 262 60.64 103.63 26.37
N ASN A 263 59.42 103.48 26.88
CA ASN A 263 58.52 104.62 27.09
C ASN A 263 58.87 105.33 28.40
N GLY A 264 58.12 106.38 28.77
CA GLY A 264 58.25 107.00 30.08
C GLY A 264 57.01 107.78 30.55
N PRO A 265 57.14 108.50 31.68
CA PRO A 265 56.01 109.11 32.37
C PRO A 265 55.58 110.47 31.78
N SER A 266 56.14 110.89 30.64
CA SER A 266 55.72 112.14 29.98
C SER A 266 54.27 112.06 29.47
N ALA A 267 53.67 113.23 29.22
CA ALA A 267 52.33 113.30 28.62
C ALA A 267 52.27 112.77 27.16
N ASN A 268 53.43 112.65 26.50
CA ASN A 268 53.59 112.07 25.17
C ASN A 268 53.99 110.58 25.24
N GLY A 269 54.37 110.08 26.42
CA GLY A 269 54.84 108.71 26.64
C GLY A 269 56.35 108.50 26.50
N GLU A 270 57.14 109.58 26.44
CA GLU A 270 58.60 109.57 26.33
C GLU A 270 59.28 109.40 27.71
N PRO A 271 60.48 108.80 27.78
CA PRO A 271 61.36 108.89 28.96
C PRO A 271 61.61 110.34 29.38
N THR A 272 61.75 110.58 30.68
CA THR A 272 62.01 111.93 31.20
C THR A 272 63.27 111.96 32.04
N ILE A 273 64.17 112.89 31.72
CA ILE A 273 65.35 113.18 32.54
C ILE A 273 65.16 114.46 33.34
N GLN A 274 65.23 114.33 34.65
CA GLN A 274 65.37 115.42 35.60
C GLN A 274 66.86 115.64 35.87
N VAL A 275 67.31 116.90 35.81
CA VAL A 275 68.68 117.30 36.12
C VAL A 275 68.65 118.37 37.20
N THR A 276 69.51 118.25 38.21
CA THR A 276 69.75 119.25 39.27
C THR A 276 71.21 119.69 39.23
N ALA A 277 71.45 120.99 39.11
CA ALA A 277 72.80 121.55 39.01
C ALA A 277 73.36 121.99 40.37
N SER A 278 74.64 121.69 40.64
CA SER A 278 75.32 122.04 41.89
C SER A 278 76.73 122.61 41.66
N ASN A 279 77.15 123.51 42.56
CA ASN A 279 78.48 124.12 42.57
C ASN A 279 79.55 123.08 42.86
N TYR A 280 80.57 123.00 42.01
CA TYR A 280 81.70 122.10 42.20
C TYR A 280 82.80 122.76 43.05
N SER A 281 83.24 122.08 44.11
CA SER A 281 84.30 122.56 45.01
C SER A 281 85.42 121.50 45.13
N PRO A 282 86.62 121.75 44.57
CA PRO A 282 87.77 120.87 44.78
C PRO A 282 88.30 121.03 46.21
N GLY A 283 88.25 119.95 47.00
CA GLY A 283 88.46 119.99 48.45
C GLY A 283 89.82 120.53 48.92
N ALA A 284 89.80 121.21 50.07
CA ALA A 284 90.94 121.92 50.64
C ALA A 284 92.17 121.03 50.95
N ALA A 285 93.36 121.52 50.61
CA ALA A 285 94.64 120.84 50.86
C ALA A 285 95.24 121.25 52.22
N SER A 286 95.25 120.33 53.19
CA SER A 286 95.86 120.55 54.51
C SER A 286 97.38 120.39 54.49
N TRP A 287 98.11 121.51 54.59
CA TRP A 287 99.57 121.52 54.67
C TRP A 287 100.07 121.55 56.12
N ASN A 288 100.45 120.39 56.64
CA ASN A 288 101.23 120.29 57.89
C ASN A 288 102.71 120.57 57.62
N PHE A 289 103.26 121.61 58.25
CA PHE A 289 104.71 121.84 58.32
C PHE A 289 105.25 121.43 59.70
N PRO A 290 106.41 120.74 59.77
CA PRO A 290 106.98 120.27 61.03
C PRO A 290 107.55 121.42 61.87
N SER A 291 107.55 121.24 63.19
CA SER A 291 107.91 122.22 64.24
C SER A 291 109.38 122.66 64.31
N ASP A 292 110.20 122.25 63.35
CA ASP A 292 111.62 121.94 63.61
C ASP A 292 112.59 122.98 63.03
N GLN A 293 112.09 123.95 62.25
CA GLN A 293 112.86 125.12 61.79
C GLN A 293 112.47 126.37 62.58
N TYR A 294 113.08 126.50 63.76
CA TYR A 294 113.03 127.68 64.60
C TYR A 294 114.46 128.24 64.71
N ASP A 295 114.79 129.27 63.93
CA ASP A 295 116.01 130.05 64.15
C ASP A 295 115.70 131.13 65.21
N PRO A 296 116.28 131.05 66.43
CA PRO A 296 116.04 132.02 67.49
C PRO A 296 116.70 133.39 67.25
N ASN A 297 117.32 133.63 66.09
CA ASN A 297 118.00 134.90 65.77
C ASN A 297 117.19 135.82 64.83
N THR A 298 116.12 135.33 64.19
CA THR A 298 115.31 136.10 63.24
C THR A 298 114.13 136.77 63.97
N HIS A 299 114.24 138.08 64.21
CA HIS A 299 113.38 138.81 65.16
C HIS A 299 112.46 139.84 64.47
N GLY A 300 111.20 139.48 64.18
CA GLY A 300 110.19 140.39 63.66
C GLY A 300 108.79 139.77 63.53
N ILE A 301 107.79 140.58 63.16
CA ILE A 301 106.47 140.10 62.72
C ILE A 301 106.58 139.75 61.24
N LEU A 302 106.39 138.48 60.90
CA LEU A 302 106.51 137.99 59.51
C LEU A 302 105.17 138.05 58.76
N ILE A 303 105.21 138.60 57.54
CA ILE A 303 104.05 138.76 56.65
C ILE A 303 104.44 138.24 55.25
N ASP A 304 103.73 137.22 54.79
CA ASP A 304 103.92 136.55 53.49
C ASP A 304 102.77 136.92 52.53
N VAL A 305 103.06 137.77 51.54
CA VAL A 305 102.06 138.36 50.63
C VAL A 305 102.12 137.70 49.25
N LYS A 306 101.18 136.79 48.94
CA LYS A 306 101.21 135.97 47.70
C LYS A 306 100.47 136.54 46.48
N LYS A 307 99.66 137.59 46.63
CA LYS A 307 99.12 138.37 45.50
C LYS A 307 99.06 139.86 45.84
N SER A 308 99.17 140.69 44.82
CA SER A 308 99.43 142.13 44.88
C SER A 308 98.17 142.98 45.07
N SER A 309 97.41 142.77 46.15
CA SER A 309 96.14 143.47 46.42
C SER A 309 95.94 143.86 47.90
N ILE A 310 97.04 144.20 48.58
CA ILE A 310 97.04 144.81 49.91
C ILE A 310 97.55 146.24 49.76
N GLU A 311 96.82 147.21 50.28
CA GLU A 311 97.17 148.65 50.19
C GLU A 311 97.39 149.31 51.57
N GLU A 312 96.80 148.77 52.65
CA GLU A 312 97.00 149.25 54.02
C GLU A 312 97.20 148.07 55.00
N LEU A 313 98.16 148.21 55.91
CA LEU A 313 98.35 147.35 57.09
C LEU A 313 98.16 148.20 58.35
N LYS A 314 97.34 147.73 59.30
CA LYS A 314 96.95 148.53 60.47
C LYS A 314 97.23 147.81 61.79
N LEU A 315 98.10 148.42 62.60
CA LEU A 315 98.55 147.89 63.88
C LEU A 315 97.95 148.70 65.04
N THR A 316 97.23 148.03 65.94
CA THR A 316 96.47 148.68 67.04
C THR A 316 97.04 148.30 68.41
N GLY A 317 97.11 149.26 69.35
CA GLY A 317 97.28 148.95 70.78
C GLY A 317 98.62 149.30 71.44
N ALA A 318 99.58 149.91 70.73
CA ALA A 318 100.93 150.15 71.25
C ALA A 318 100.98 150.81 72.66
N PRO A 319 101.89 150.39 73.57
CA PRO A 319 101.98 150.90 74.94
C PRO A 319 102.63 152.30 75.02
N ASN A 320 102.36 153.02 76.12
CA ASN A 320 102.94 154.36 76.35
C ASN A 320 104.44 154.26 76.64
N LEU A 321 105.26 154.84 75.77
CA LEU A 321 106.71 155.03 75.96
C LEU A 321 107.04 156.52 75.91
N GLU A 322 107.55 157.10 77.00
CA GLU A 322 107.99 158.52 77.04
C GLU A 322 109.38 158.68 76.37
N GLY A 323 109.38 158.55 75.05
CA GLY A 323 110.55 158.70 74.19
C GLY A 323 110.21 158.19 72.79
N ALA A 324 110.50 158.97 71.75
CA ALA A 324 110.08 158.64 70.40
C ALA A 324 110.75 157.34 69.91
N THR A 325 109.96 156.28 69.75
CA THR A 325 110.36 155.01 69.15
C THR A 325 109.89 154.93 67.70
N GLU A 326 110.80 154.53 66.82
CA GLU A 326 110.61 154.36 65.39
C GLU A 326 110.36 152.88 65.06
N ILE A 327 109.36 152.59 64.23
CA ILE A 327 109.01 151.23 63.81
C ILE A 327 109.61 150.98 62.42
N GLU A 328 110.33 149.87 62.26
CA GLU A 328 111.03 149.50 61.03
C GLU A 328 110.28 148.42 60.24
N VAL A 329 110.23 148.54 58.92
CA VAL A 329 109.79 147.47 57.99
C VAL A 329 111.00 147.02 57.15
N ARG A 330 111.34 145.75 57.24
CA ARG A 330 112.48 145.11 56.55
C ARG A 330 111.99 144.00 55.63
N ARG A 331 112.75 143.67 54.57
CA ARG A 331 112.51 142.43 53.80
C ARG A 331 113.20 141.27 54.50
N GLU A 332 112.56 140.11 54.61
CA GLU A 332 113.16 138.98 55.33
C GLU A 332 114.36 138.37 54.59
N SER A 333 114.31 138.33 53.24
CA SER A 333 115.34 137.69 52.41
C SER A 333 116.73 138.33 52.43
N ASP A 334 116.84 139.59 52.88
CA ASP A 334 118.08 140.37 52.90
C ASP A 334 118.28 141.20 54.19
N GLY A 335 117.24 141.37 55.01
CA GLY A 335 117.24 142.13 56.26
C GLY A 335 117.27 143.65 56.06
N ASP A 336 117.18 144.15 54.82
CA ASP A 336 117.40 145.55 54.48
C ASP A 336 116.20 146.42 54.90
N LEU A 337 116.48 147.67 55.31
CA LEU A 337 115.46 148.58 55.84
C LEU A 337 114.73 149.28 54.68
N LEU A 338 113.49 148.87 54.44
CA LEU A 338 112.66 149.37 53.34
C LEU A 338 112.07 150.74 53.66
N THR A 339 111.58 150.90 54.90
CA THR A 339 110.94 152.12 55.39
C THR A 339 110.87 152.10 56.93
N SER A 340 110.76 153.27 57.54
CA SER A 340 110.58 153.43 58.98
C SER A 340 109.54 154.51 59.28
N TYR A 341 108.77 154.30 60.34
CA TYR A 341 107.66 155.16 60.75
C TYR A 341 107.79 155.56 62.22
N SER A 342 107.89 156.86 62.48
CA SER A 342 107.77 157.40 63.85
C SER A 342 106.30 157.40 64.27
N ALA A 343 106.00 156.83 65.43
CA ALA A 343 104.70 157.02 66.07
C ALA A 343 104.55 158.47 66.58
N ASP A 344 103.37 159.08 66.41
CA ASP A 344 103.02 160.35 67.10
C ASP A 344 102.44 160.01 68.48
N PRO A 345 103.09 160.41 69.59
CA PRO A 345 102.64 160.09 70.93
C PRO A 345 101.32 160.76 71.34
N ASN A 346 100.77 161.68 70.53
CA ASN A 346 99.56 162.45 70.87
C ASN A 346 98.28 161.98 70.18
N ASN A 347 98.32 160.97 69.29
CA ASN A 347 97.17 160.61 68.46
C ASN A 347 96.86 159.10 68.40
N GLY A 348 96.15 158.59 69.41
CA GLY A 348 95.17 157.50 69.18
C GLY A 348 95.69 156.08 68.95
N LYS A 349 96.87 155.69 69.47
CA LYS A 349 97.30 154.27 69.67
C LYS A 349 97.22 153.33 68.43
N THR A 350 97.26 153.87 67.21
CA THR A 350 97.15 153.07 65.96
C THR A 350 98.22 153.50 64.96
N VAL A 351 98.91 152.53 64.35
CA VAL A 351 99.91 152.77 63.30
C VAL A 351 99.40 152.16 61.99
N THR A 352 99.01 153.03 61.06
CA THR A 352 98.71 152.67 59.67
C THR A 352 100.00 152.70 58.86
N ILE A 353 100.29 151.60 58.14
CA ILE A 353 101.40 151.45 57.21
C ILE A 353 100.81 151.25 55.80
N PRO A 354 100.94 152.21 54.87
CA PRO A 354 100.55 152.00 53.47
C PRO A 354 101.50 150.97 52.82
N TRP A 355 100.94 149.96 52.16
CA TRP A 355 101.66 148.77 51.73
C TRP A 355 102.08 148.80 50.25
N GLU A 356 103.08 149.62 49.93
CA GLU A 356 103.63 149.71 48.55
C GLU A 356 104.66 148.60 48.22
N GLN A 357 104.95 147.68 49.14
CA GLN A 357 106.08 146.73 49.02
C GLN A 357 105.82 145.53 48.07
N GLY A 358 104.57 145.32 47.66
CA GLY A 358 104.20 144.21 46.77
C GLY A 358 104.25 142.82 47.44
N THR A 359 104.45 141.78 46.62
CA THR A 359 104.44 140.37 47.04
C THR A 359 105.81 139.90 47.54
N GLY A 360 105.85 139.19 48.67
CA GLY A 360 107.08 138.67 49.29
C GLY A 360 106.93 138.46 50.80
N GLU A 361 108.03 138.05 51.45
CA GLU A 361 108.14 137.85 52.89
C GLU A 361 108.85 139.05 53.56
N TYR A 362 108.19 139.65 54.55
CA TYR A 362 108.57 140.92 55.17
C TYR A 362 108.50 140.85 56.70
N ALA A 363 109.43 141.53 57.36
CA ALA A 363 109.58 141.57 58.82
C ALA A 363 109.35 142.99 59.38
N VAL A 364 108.37 143.16 60.27
CA VAL A 364 108.14 144.43 61.01
C VAL A 364 108.76 144.34 62.40
N VAL A 365 109.55 145.35 62.80
CA VAL A 365 110.43 145.30 63.98
C VAL A 365 110.40 146.62 64.77
N VAL A 366 110.55 146.55 66.10
CA VAL A 366 110.76 147.70 66.98
C VAL A 366 112.14 147.60 67.64
N PRO A 367 113.03 148.60 67.49
CA PRO A 367 114.33 148.63 68.16
C PRO A 367 114.23 148.77 69.70
N ASP A 368 115.29 148.39 70.41
CA ASP A 368 115.29 148.26 71.88
C ASP A 368 115.36 149.62 72.62
N ALA A 369 114.60 149.76 73.70
CA ALA A 369 114.40 151.00 74.43
C ALA A 369 115.15 150.98 75.78
N THR A 370 116.36 151.53 75.81
CA THR A 370 117.21 151.46 77.00
C THR A 370 116.73 152.32 78.18
N ASN A 371 116.66 151.70 79.36
CA ASN A 371 116.78 152.30 80.71
C ASN A 371 115.51 152.72 81.49
N THR A 372 114.61 151.77 81.77
CA THR A 372 114.07 151.60 83.15
C THR A 372 113.93 150.10 83.49
N ASP A 373 114.02 149.73 84.77
CA ASP A 373 114.26 148.34 85.21
C ASP A 373 113.01 147.62 85.77
N TYR A 374 111.88 147.75 85.06
CA TYR A 374 110.61 147.05 85.39
C TYR A 374 110.01 146.38 84.13
N PRO A 375 109.50 145.14 84.23
CA PRO A 375 108.88 144.46 83.09
C PRO A 375 107.54 145.12 82.72
N VAL A 376 107.40 145.49 81.45
CA VAL A 376 106.17 146.06 80.87
C VAL A 376 105.30 144.92 80.34
N PRO A 377 104.03 144.77 80.78
CA PRO A 377 103.11 143.80 80.17
C PRO A 377 102.73 144.22 78.75
N LEU A 378 103.03 143.38 77.76
CA LEU A 378 102.63 143.55 76.36
C LEU A 378 101.27 142.86 76.13
N GLU A 379 100.23 143.37 76.79
CA GLU A 379 98.90 142.72 76.84
C GLU A 379 97.85 143.35 75.87
N ASP A 380 98.17 144.47 75.20
CA ASP A 380 97.19 145.30 74.45
C ASP A 380 97.16 145.08 72.90
N PHE A 381 98.07 144.28 72.31
CA PHE A 381 98.08 144.06 70.84
C PHE A 381 96.99 143.08 70.41
N SER A 382 95.79 143.60 70.12
CA SER A 382 94.63 142.84 69.65
C SER A 382 93.92 143.57 68.50
N ASN A 383 93.22 142.81 67.66
CA ASN A 383 92.50 143.28 66.46
C ASN A 383 93.38 144.10 65.49
N ASN A 384 94.31 143.41 64.84
CA ASN A 384 94.99 143.92 63.65
C ASN A 384 94.22 143.49 62.40
N GLU A 385 93.98 144.43 61.47
CA GLU A 385 93.14 144.25 60.29
C GLU A 385 93.95 144.45 59.00
N VAL A 386 93.59 143.69 57.96
CA VAL A 386 94.10 143.86 56.59
C VAL A 386 92.92 143.92 55.63
N SER A 387 92.89 144.93 54.75
CA SER A 387 91.79 145.20 53.82
C SER A 387 92.25 145.37 52.37
N ASN A 388 91.29 145.30 51.44
CA ASN A 388 91.50 145.59 50.02
C ASN A 388 90.80 146.90 49.59
N ALA A 389 91.01 147.30 48.33
CA ALA A 389 90.51 148.56 47.77
C ALA A 389 88.96 148.74 47.81
N ASP A 390 88.19 147.65 47.93
CA ASP A 390 86.72 147.70 48.09
C ASP A 390 86.29 147.94 49.56
N GLY A 391 87.24 148.08 50.49
CA GLY A 391 86.98 148.26 51.92
C GLY A 391 86.58 146.99 52.68
N ASN A 392 86.68 145.83 52.04
CA ASN A 392 86.39 144.55 52.69
C ASN A 392 87.58 144.12 53.56
N ILE A 393 87.29 143.57 54.74
CA ILE A 393 88.30 142.97 55.63
C ILE A 393 88.67 141.59 55.06
N VAL A 394 89.96 141.40 54.74
CA VAL A 394 90.49 140.20 54.08
C VAL A 394 91.24 139.29 55.06
N ALA A 395 91.70 139.83 56.20
CA ALA A 395 92.21 139.04 57.33
C ALA A 395 92.03 139.76 58.68
N ILE A 396 91.89 138.98 59.75
CA ILE A 396 91.94 139.41 61.16
C ILE A 396 92.86 138.43 61.91
N GLY A 397 93.76 138.93 62.75
CA GLY A 397 94.69 138.11 63.54
C GLY A 397 94.56 138.33 65.06
N GLU A 398 94.59 137.24 65.83
CA GLU A 398 94.52 137.23 67.30
C GLU A 398 95.88 136.82 67.92
N TYR A 399 96.21 137.37 69.09
CA TYR A 399 97.54 137.26 69.71
C TYR A 399 97.68 136.04 70.63
N VAL A 400 98.80 135.32 70.51
CA VAL A 400 99.16 134.17 71.38
C VAL A 400 100.39 134.55 72.20
N GLY A 401 100.22 134.76 73.50
CA GLY A 401 101.13 135.59 74.30
C GLY A 401 102.25 134.89 75.08
N GLY A 402 103.20 135.71 75.53
CA GLY A 402 104.28 135.35 76.45
C GLY A 402 104.96 136.59 77.04
N SER A 403 105.45 136.51 78.28
CA SER A 403 106.08 137.64 78.99
C SER A 403 107.60 137.70 78.74
N ILE A 404 108.10 138.90 78.43
CA ILE A 404 109.52 139.13 78.09
C ILE A 404 110.34 139.45 79.35
N ALA A 405 111.51 138.82 79.49
CA ALA A 405 112.51 139.15 80.51
C ALA A 405 113.67 139.98 79.92
N LYS A 406 114.45 140.63 80.78
CA LYS A 406 115.55 141.54 80.41
C LYS A 406 116.67 140.81 79.65
N GLY A 407 116.60 140.84 78.32
CA GLY A 407 117.55 140.21 77.40
C GLY A 407 116.88 139.52 76.21
N ASP A 408 115.59 139.18 76.32
CA ASP A 408 114.84 138.43 75.30
C ASP A 408 113.95 139.34 74.43
N ARG A 409 113.39 138.78 73.34
CA ARG A 409 112.48 139.44 72.40
C ARG A 409 111.35 138.48 71.98
N ALA A 410 110.19 139.01 71.58
CA ALA A 410 109.02 138.21 71.19
C ALA A 410 108.71 138.28 69.67
N SER A 411 107.93 137.32 69.18
CA SER A 411 107.56 137.15 67.77
C SER A 411 106.05 136.90 67.60
N LEU A 412 105.44 137.43 66.54
CA LEU A 412 104.02 137.26 66.20
C LEU A 412 103.87 136.81 64.73
N ARG A 413 102.84 136.02 64.41
CA ARG A 413 102.55 135.49 63.07
C ARG A 413 101.08 135.68 62.72
N VAL A 414 100.77 135.83 61.43
CA VAL A 414 99.41 135.91 60.87
C VAL A 414 99.33 135.00 59.63
N PHE A 415 98.18 134.39 59.36
CA PHE A 415 97.94 133.50 58.22
C PHE A 415 96.88 134.07 57.28
N SER A 416 96.92 133.69 55.99
CA SER A 416 95.79 133.85 55.07
C SER A 416 95.71 132.68 54.09
N ALA A 417 94.48 132.30 53.72
CA ALA A 417 94.15 131.34 52.69
C ALA A 417 92.81 131.78 52.06
N VAL A 418 92.61 131.50 50.77
CA VAL A 418 91.47 132.03 49.99
C VAL A 418 90.89 130.93 49.11
N ASP A 419 89.61 130.62 49.32
CA ASP A 419 88.80 129.74 48.47
C ASP A 419 88.14 130.52 47.31
N TYR A 420 87.79 129.82 46.24
CA TYR A 420 86.97 130.34 45.13
C TYR A 420 86.06 129.23 44.59
N VAL A 421 84.85 129.60 44.16
CA VAL A 421 83.81 128.66 43.71
C VAL A 421 83.21 129.16 42.39
N GLU A 422 83.11 128.29 41.40
CA GLU A 422 82.48 128.58 40.11
C GLU A 422 81.03 128.08 40.05
N PRO A 423 80.12 128.83 39.39
CA PRO A 423 78.73 128.42 39.21
C PRO A 423 78.58 127.33 38.13
N PRO A 424 77.44 126.61 38.05
CA PRO A 424 77.20 125.61 37.03
C PRO A 424 77.04 126.23 35.64
N GLY A 425 77.44 125.49 34.61
CA GLY A 425 77.18 125.85 33.21
C GLY A 425 75.78 125.47 32.74
N SER A 426 75.55 125.58 31.43
CA SER A 426 74.42 124.96 30.75
C SER A 426 74.80 123.52 30.36
N PRO A 427 74.22 122.47 30.98
CA PRO A 427 74.52 121.09 30.58
C PRO A 427 73.77 120.70 29.30
N THR A 428 74.41 119.87 28.49
CA THR A 428 73.73 118.96 27.57
C THR A 428 73.96 117.55 28.06
N ILE A 429 72.88 116.82 28.33
CA ILE A 429 72.96 115.39 28.60
C ILE A 429 72.84 114.67 27.25
N SER A 430 73.72 113.70 27.00
CA SER A 430 73.70 112.88 25.77
C SER A 430 73.80 111.40 26.13
N ALA A 431 72.96 110.56 25.52
CA ALA A 431 73.05 109.11 25.62
C ALA A 431 73.96 108.53 24.51
N SER A 432 74.37 107.26 24.65
CA SER A 432 75.30 106.60 23.71
C SER A 432 74.72 106.33 22.32
N ASP A 433 73.39 106.31 22.20
CA ASP A 433 72.66 106.18 20.93
C ASP A 433 72.68 107.48 20.10
N GLY A 434 73.16 108.58 20.69
CA GLY A 434 73.26 109.90 20.07
C GLY A 434 72.10 110.83 20.39
N THR A 435 71.11 110.40 21.18
CA THR A 435 70.06 111.31 21.66
C THR A 435 70.66 112.29 22.67
N SER A 436 70.14 113.53 22.69
CA SER A 436 70.68 114.56 23.58
C SER A 436 69.67 115.66 23.89
N VAL A 437 69.74 116.18 25.11
CA VAL A 437 68.91 117.28 25.58
C VAL A 437 69.75 118.35 26.27
N SER A 438 69.71 119.56 25.71
CA SER A 438 70.39 120.74 26.26
C SER A 438 69.47 121.51 27.22
N PHE A 439 70.00 121.90 28.37
CA PHE A 439 69.36 122.78 29.33
C PHE A 439 69.85 124.22 29.14
N SER A 440 69.10 125.18 29.69
CA SER A 440 69.57 126.56 29.85
C SER A 440 70.69 126.63 30.90
N SER A 441 71.27 127.81 31.11
CA SER A 441 72.16 128.04 32.26
C SER A 441 71.40 127.77 33.56
N MET A 442 71.90 126.86 34.39
CA MET A 442 71.20 126.42 35.61
C MET A 442 71.83 127.05 36.86
N SER A 443 70.99 127.50 37.78
CA SER A 443 71.40 128.02 39.09
C SER A 443 71.81 126.86 40.01
N ASN A 444 72.65 127.13 41.02
CA ASN A 444 72.97 126.13 42.04
C ASN A 444 71.71 125.74 42.83
N GLY A 445 71.33 124.47 42.80
CA GLY A 445 70.10 123.93 43.37
C GLY A 445 68.87 124.06 42.44
N GLU A 446 69.06 124.46 41.18
CA GLU A 446 67.98 124.47 40.18
C GLU A 446 67.77 123.07 39.61
N THR A 447 66.53 122.60 39.63
CA THR A 447 66.11 121.31 39.07
C THR A 447 65.20 121.55 37.88
N VAL A 448 65.50 120.92 36.74
CA VAL A 448 64.70 121.00 35.51
C VAL A 448 64.48 119.59 34.97
N THR A 449 63.23 119.23 34.68
CA THR A 449 62.86 118.00 33.96
C THR A 449 62.61 118.31 32.49
N LYS A 450 63.06 117.41 31.61
CA LYS A 450 62.75 117.41 30.19
C LYS A 450 62.44 115.99 29.70
N GLU A 451 61.71 115.91 28.60
CA GLU A 451 61.63 114.69 27.80
C GLU A 451 63.01 114.39 27.19
N PHE A 452 63.34 113.10 27.13
CA PHE A 452 64.66 112.59 26.78
C PHE A 452 64.51 111.20 26.15
N ASP A 453 63.89 111.20 24.98
CA ASP A 453 63.71 110.04 24.10
C ASP A 453 65.05 109.28 23.94
N ILE A 454 65.09 108.06 24.46
CA ILE A 454 66.25 107.14 24.38
C ILE A 454 65.79 105.80 23.82
N THR A 455 66.64 105.20 23.00
CA THR A 455 66.40 103.89 22.36
C THR A 455 66.90 102.73 23.22
N GLU A 456 66.54 101.49 22.88
CA GLU A 456 67.11 100.31 23.56
C GLU A 456 68.64 100.17 23.39
N SER A 457 69.23 100.90 22.43
CA SER A 457 70.68 100.96 22.20
C SER A 457 71.46 101.89 23.16
N ALA A 458 70.78 102.59 24.07
CA ALA A 458 71.40 103.46 25.05
C ALA A 458 72.05 102.68 26.22
N THR A 459 73.36 102.89 26.42
CA THR A 459 74.22 102.16 27.39
C THR A 459 75.04 103.08 28.30
N SER A 460 75.04 104.39 28.06
CA SER A 460 75.64 105.38 28.95
C SER A 460 75.01 106.76 28.77
N LEU A 461 74.97 107.55 29.85
CA LEU A 461 74.69 108.99 29.83
C LEU A 461 75.99 109.77 29.99
N SER A 462 76.06 110.95 29.39
CA SER A 462 77.23 111.84 29.44
C SER A 462 76.80 113.29 29.56
N VAL A 463 77.62 114.13 30.21
CA VAL A 463 77.28 115.54 30.47
C VAL A 463 78.31 116.48 29.88
N SER A 464 77.93 117.17 28.81
CA SER A 464 78.71 118.27 28.22
C SER A 464 78.32 119.59 28.88
N ALA A 465 79.19 120.15 29.71
CA ALA A 465 79.03 121.43 30.39
C ALA A 465 80.39 122.11 30.60
N ASN A 466 80.40 123.44 30.81
CA ASN A 466 81.63 124.19 31.07
C ASN A 466 82.14 124.05 32.52
N SER A 467 81.23 123.83 33.47
CA SER A 467 81.48 123.84 34.92
C SER A 467 80.31 123.21 35.67
N GLY A 468 80.52 122.80 36.93
CA GLY A 468 79.47 122.28 37.82
C GLY A 468 79.36 120.75 37.88
N GLN A 469 78.51 120.28 38.79
CA GLN A 469 78.09 118.88 38.94
C GLN A 469 76.59 118.76 38.70
N TYR A 470 76.16 117.65 38.10
CA TYR A 470 74.79 117.44 37.65
C TYR A 470 74.28 116.11 38.18
N ASP A 471 73.38 116.18 39.15
CA ASP A 471 72.64 115.03 39.64
C ASP A 471 71.46 114.80 38.68
N PHE A 472 71.31 113.59 38.16
CA PHE A 472 70.25 113.23 37.22
C PHE A 472 69.33 112.16 37.80
N THR A 473 68.08 112.16 37.32
CA THR A 473 67.12 111.06 37.49
C THR A 473 66.43 110.86 36.14
N LEU A 474 66.56 109.65 35.59
CA LEU A 474 65.96 109.20 34.35
C LEU A 474 64.83 108.23 34.68
N ASP A 475 63.59 108.65 34.45
CA ASP A 475 62.39 107.83 34.60
C ASP A 475 61.95 107.27 33.23
N TYR A 476 61.85 105.95 33.15
CA TYR A 476 61.52 105.22 31.91
C TYR A 476 60.71 103.96 32.21
N THR A 477 60.32 103.24 31.17
CA THR A 477 59.59 101.98 31.24
C THR A 477 60.09 101.07 30.13
N GLU A 478 60.88 100.08 30.53
CA GLU A 478 61.33 98.99 29.66
C GLU A 478 60.11 98.29 29.07
N ARG A 479 60.22 97.94 27.79
CA ARG A 479 59.18 97.24 27.02
C ARG A 479 59.82 96.04 26.34
N THR A 480 59.42 94.84 26.73
CA THR A 480 59.96 93.61 26.15
C THR A 480 58.83 92.84 25.50
N ALA A 481 58.90 92.71 24.19
CA ALA A 481 57.96 92.01 23.33
C ALA A 481 58.49 90.63 22.93
N THR A 482 57.60 89.73 22.54
CA THR A 482 57.92 88.37 22.10
C THR A 482 58.94 88.41 20.95
N GLU A 483 60.14 87.87 21.18
CA GLU A 483 61.24 87.84 20.19
C GLU A 483 61.58 86.42 19.79
N ASP A 484 61.73 86.21 18.48
CA ASP A 484 61.99 84.91 17.84
C ASP A 484 61.13 83.74 18.39
N PRO A 485 59.79 83.86 18.38
CA PRO A 485 58.92 82.82 18.90
C PRO A 485 59.04 81.51 18.11
N SER A 486 58.95 80.39 18.80
CA SER A 486 58.83 79.06 18.21
C SER A 486 57.86 78.18 19.00
N ILE A 487 57.31 77.18 18.31
CA ILE A 487 56.30 76.27 18.82
C ILE A 487 56.64 74.82 18.42
N ASP A 488 56.54 73.95 19.42
CA ASP A 488 56.70 72.49 19.43
C ASP A 488 55.30 71.92 19.72
N ILE A 489 54.82 70.97 18.90
CA ILE A 489 53.40 70.57 18.87
C ILE A 489 53.18 69.11 19.31
N ASP A 490 54.20 68.25 19.23
CA ASP A 490 54.13 66.84 19.64
C ASP A 490 54.99 66.50 20.88
N GLY A 491 55.83 67.42 21.35
CA GLY A 491 56.68 67.26 22.52
C GLY A 491 58.00 66.52 22.28
N ASP A 492 58.43 66.30 21.03
CA ASP A 492 59.74 65.68 20.74
C ASP A 492 60.95 66.55 21.11
N GLY A 493 60.72 67.86 21.34
CA GLY A 493 61.74 68.84 21.71
C GLY A 493 62.35 69.58 20.51
N THR A 494 61.80 69.39 19.32
CA THR A 494 62.04 70.23 18.13
C THR A 494 60.79 71.08 17.83
N ALA A 495 60.92 72.09 16.97
CA ALA A 495 59.87 73.08 16.75
C ALA A 495 59.40 73.08 15.29
N GLU A 496 58.13 72.69 15.07
CA GLU A 496 57.50 72.61 13.75
C GLU A 496 57.44 73.99 13.09
N ALA A 497 57.30 75.04 13.89
CA ALA A 497 57.31 76.41 13.43
C ALA A 497 58.10 77.36 14.34
N SER A 498 58.95 78.17 13.72
CA SER A 498 59.65 79.31 14.33
C SER A 498 59.51 80.54 13.44
N TRP A 499 59.44 81.73 14.03
CA TRP A 499 59.41 83.00 13.32
C TRP A 499 60.54 83.89 13.85
N SER A 500 61.01 84.83 13.01
CA SER A 500 62.16 85.67 13.32
C SER A 500 61.76 87.15 13.38
N GLY A 501 62.12 87.84 14.46
CA GLY A 501 61.79 89.23 14.73
C GLY A 501 61.01 89.43 16.03
N ILE A 502 60.65 90.69 16.28
CA ILE A 502 60.03 91.15 17.52
C ILE A 502 58.55 91.44 17.26
N TYR A 503 57.69 90.79 18.02
CA TYR A 503 56.24 90.81 17.87
C TYR A 503 55.61 91.47 19.11
N SER A 504 55.18 92.73 18.97
CA SER A 504 54.47 93.45 20.03
C SER A 504 53.05 92.92 20.26
N ALA A 505 52.44 93.30 21.38
CA ALA A 505 51.07 92.94 21.76
C ALA A 505 50.06 93.09 20.60
N GLY A 506 49.49 91.97 20.15
CA GLY A 506 48.52 91.92 19.05
C GLY A 506 49.14 91.85 17.63
N ALA A 507 50.46 91.77 17.50
CA ALA A 507 51.14 91.51 16.22
C ALA A 507 51.18 90.00 15.94
N SER A 508 50.27 89.52 15.09
CA SER A 508 50.24 88.12 14.66
C SER A 508 51.26 87.82 13.55
N THR A 509 51.84 86.62 13.58
CA THR A 509 52.73 86.10 12.53
C THR A 509 51.96 85.62 11.30
N THR A 510 52.68 85.39 10.20
CA THR A 510 52.15 84.62 9.07
C THR A 510 51.94 83.16 9.49
N THR A 511 50.73 82.63 9.29
CA THR A 511 50.41 81.21 9.48
C THR A 511 51.40 80.31 8.72
N LYS A 512 51.80 79.21 9.36
CA LYS A 512 52.67 78.17 8.78
C LYS A 512 51.96 76.83 8.85
N SER A 513 52.07 76.04 7.79
CA SER A 513 51.75 74.61 7.85
C SER A 513 52.79 73.88 8.71
N VAL A 514 52.34 72.91 9.49
CA VAL A 514 53.14 72.16 10.47
C VAL A 514 52.86 70.65 10.37
N GLY A 515 53.39 69.86 11.30
CA GLY A 515 53.09 68.44 11.48
C GLY A 515 52.88 68.12 12.95
N GLY A 516 53.32 66.96 13.40
CA GLY A 516 53.32 66.54 14.81
C GLY A 516 51.97 66.03 15.32
N LEU A 517 50.87 66.73 15.04
CA LEU A 517 49.55 66.36 15.55
C LEU A 517 49.17 64.90 15.23
N SER A 518 48.79 64.19 16.28
CA SER A 518 48.26 62.83 16.30
C SER A 518 46.84 62.83 16.89
N VAL A 519 46.13 61.70 16.88
CA VAL A 519 44.77 61.60 17.46
C VAL A 519 44.84 61.58 18.99
N GLY A 520 44.00 62.37 19.66
CA GLY A 520 43.95 62.53 21.12
C GLY A 520 44.75 63.73 21.65
N ASP A 521 45.22 63.63 22.91
CA ASP A 521 45.98 64.68 23.59
C ASP A 521 47.37 64.91 22.95
N ASN A 522 47.61 66.13 22.45
CA ASN A 522 48.92 66.60 21.97
C ASN A 522 49.40 67.79 22.81
N SER A 523 50.71 67.88 23.09
CA SER A 523 51.29 68.91 23.97
C SER A 523 51.93 70.06 23.18
N VAL A 524 51.37 71.26 23.30
CA VAL A 524 51.87 72.46 22.62
C VAL A 524 52.82 73.23 23.54
N SER A 525 54.11 73.25 23.21
CA SER A 525 55.14 74.00 23.93
C SER A 525 55.61 75.21 23.14
N THR A 526 55.81 76.35 23.80
CA THR A 526 56.34 77.57 23.15
C THR A 526 57.66 78.03 23.76
N SER A 527 58.50 78.67 22.96
CA SER A 527 59.71 79.34 23.45
C SER A 527 60.01 80.63 22.69
N THR A 528 60.74 81.54 23.33
CA THR A 528 61.18 82.83 22.79
C THR A 528 62.66 83.05 23.08
N THR A 529 63.35 83.84 22.26
CA THR A 529 64.69 84.33 22.58
C THR A 529 64.65 85.41 23.66
N ASN A 530 63.62 86.25 23.66
CA ASN A 530 63.39 87.28 24.67
C ASN A 530 61.89 87.62 24.80
N GLY A 531 61.52 88.32 25.87
CA GLY A 531 60.16 88.79 26.11
C GLY A 531 59.14 87.69 26.49
N PRO A 532 57.86 88.07 26.62
CA PRO A 532 56.79 87.15 27.01
C PRO A 532 56.57 86.06 25.97
N GLN A 533 56.16 84.89 26.46
CA GLN A 533 55.67 83.80 25.63
C GLN A 533 54.45 84.25 24.81
N PRO A 534 54.30 83.82 23.55
CA PRO A 534 53.21 84.27 22.69
C PRO A 534 51.88 83.59 23.02
N ASP A 535 50.81 84.20 22.52
CA ASP A 535 49.55 83.50 22.25
C ASP A 535 49.68 82.68 20.97
N TRP A 536 49.06 81.50 20.89
CA TRP A 536 49.03 80.68 19.68
C TRP A 536 47.62 80.30 19.24
N SER A 537 47.46 80.08 17.94
CA SER A 537 46.24 79.62 17.30
C SER A 537 46.59 78.53 16.29
N LEU A 538 46.01 77.35 16.46
CA LEU A 538 46.28 76.13 15.71
C LEU A 538 44.97 75.64 15.07
N SER A 539 45.04 75.18 13.83
CA SER A 539 43.92 74.64 13.06
C SER A 539 44.29 73.34 12.39
N TRP A 540 43.38 72.38 12.30
CA TRP A 540 43.59 71.09 11.65
C TRP A 540 42.28 70.55 11.04
N THR A 541 42.41 69.55 10.18
CA THR A 541 41.31 68.72 9.68
C THR A 541 41.35 67.38 10.43
N GLU A 542 40.38 67.17 11.32
CA GLU A 542 40.10 65.90 11.98
C GLU A 542 39.50 64.90 10.99
N ARG A 543 39.80 63.62 11.18
CA ARG A 543 39.48 62.57 10.20
C ARG A 543 38.97 61.32 10.92
N THR A 544 37.74 60.93 10.60
CA THR A 544 37.06 59.79 11.23
C THR A 544 36.68 58.80 10.13
N ALA A 545 36.86 57.51 10.38
CA ALA A 545 36.52 56.43 9.47
C ALA A 545 35.94 55.22 10.21
N THR A 546 35.33 54.29 9.47
CA THR A 546 34.75 53.06 10.02
C THR A 546 35.77 52.26 10.83
N GLU A 547 35.40 51.83 12.04
CA GLU A 547 36.28 51.12 12.97
C GLU A 547 35.52 49.98 13.64
N ASP A 548 36.14 48.80 13.73
CA ASP A 548 35.57 47.56 14.28
C ASP A 548 34.09 47.28 13.88
N PRO A 549 33.73 47.35 12.56
CA PRO A 549 32.36 47.11 12.13
C PRO A 549 32.00 45.64 12.29
N SER A 550 30.79 45.39 12.78
CA SER A 550 30.25 44.08 13.12
C SER A 550 28.74 44.03 12.89
N ILE A 551 28.20 42.84 12.64
CA ILE A 551 26.78 42.63 12.39
C ILE A 551 26.29 41.30 12.99
N ASP A 552 25.12 41.37 13.61
CA ASP A 552 24.19 40.28 13.93
C ASP A 552 23.18 40.22 12.76
N LEU A 553 22.97 39.05 12.13
CA LEU A 553 22.14 38.94 10.93
C LEU A 553 20.74 38.38 11.15
N ASP A 554 20.50 37.56 12.18
CA ASP A 554 19.20 36.94 12.44
C ASP A 554 18.47 37.48 13.69
N GLY A 555 19.20 38.20 14.55
CA GLY A 555 18.70 38.84 15.76
C GLY A 555 18.79 37.99 17.02
N ASP A 556 19.59 36.91 17.04
CA ASP A 556 19.83 36.11 18.26
C ASP A 556 20.68 36.82 19.33
N GLY A 557 21.35 37.92 18.97
CA GLY A 557 22.21 38.72 19.85
C GLY A 557 23.68 38.32 19.81
N SER A 558 24.10 37.46 18.88
CA SER A 558 25.49 37.12 18.60
C SER A 558 25.99 37.74 17.28
N THR A 559 27.32 37.83 17.11
CA THR A 559 27.93 38.46 15.94
C THR A 559 28.27 37.42 14.88
N ASP A 560 27.54 37.43 13.76
CA ASP A 560 27.80 36.57 12.60
C ASP A 560 29.08 36.96 11.85
N ALA A 561 29.27 38.26 11.62
CA ALA A 561 30.40 38.80 10.88
C ALA A 561 30.97 40.06 11.54
N SER A 562 32.28 40.22 11.47
CA SER A 562 32.99 41.41 11.92
C SER A 562 34.33 41.60 11.22
N TYR A 563 34.81 42.84 11.25
CA TYR A 563 36.19 43.21 10.97
C TYR A 563 36.81 43.83 12.23
N THR A 564 38.15 43.84 12.32
CA THR A 564 38.87 44.50 13.41
C THR A 564 39.94 45.41 12.83
N GLY A 565 39.94 46.67 13.25
CA GLY A 565 40.70 47.78 12.66
C GLY A 565 39.82 48.77 11.89
N VAL A 566 40.48 49.70 11.20
CA VAL A 566 39.84 50.83 10.51
C VAL A 566 39.72 50.55 9.00
N LEU A 567 38.52 50.73 8.43
CA LEU A 567 38.26 50.78 6.98
C LEU A 567 38.07 52.24 6.55
N LYS A 568 38.84 52.70 5.56
CA LYS A 568 38.70 54.05 4.97
C LYS A 568 37.56 54.08 3.95
N SER A 569 37.15 55.27 3.52
CA SER A 569 36.12 55.42 2.47
C SER A 569 36.43 54.59 1.21
N GLY A 570 35.58 53.61 0.91
CA GLY A 570 35.72 52.68 -0.21
C GLY A 570 36.69 51.49 0.01
N GLU A 571 37.23 51.30 1.22
CA GLU A 571 38.01 50.12 1.62
C GLU A 571 37.05 49.04 2.13
N THR A 572 37.19 47.78 1.69
CA THR A 572 36.19 46.72 1.96
C THR A 572 36.76 45.51 2.69
N HIS A 573 35.89 44.83 3.47
CA HIS A 573 36.19 43.56 4.11
C HIS A 573 35.00 42.60 3.99
N THR A 574 35.22 41.39 3.46
CA THR A 574 34.19 40.36 3.30
C THR A 574 34.43 39.18 4.24
N ALA A 575 33.42 38.82 5.04
CA ALA A 575 33.39 37.66 5.92
C ALA A 575 32.28 36.68 5.49
N SER A 576 32.53 35.37 5.61
CA SER A 576 31.52 34.33 5.38
C SER A 576 30.85 33.90 6.68
N VAL A 577 29.55 33.64 6.65
CA VAL A 577 28.72 33.37 7.85
C VAL A 577 27.96 32.05 7.73
N SER A 578 27.21 31.69 8.78
CA SER A 578 26.36 30.49 8.85
C SER A 578 25.23 30.51 7.80
N ASP A 579 24.82 29.36 7.28
CA ASP A 579 23.65 29.25 6.38
C ASP A 579 22.39 29.90 7.02
N LEU A 580 21.82 30.90 6.36
CA LEU A 580 20.71 31.70 6.89
C LEU A 580 19.38 30.97 6.70
N SER A 581 18.58 30.88 7.78
CA SER A 581 17.24 30.29 7.73
C SER A 581 16.27 31.11 6.86
N THR A 582 15.18 30.51 6.37
CA THR A 582 14.19 31.18 5.52
C THR A 582 13.24 32.06 6.34
N GLY A 583 12.73 33.14 5.73
CA GLY A 583 11.76 34.05 6.35
C GLY A 583 12.23 35.50 6.44
N SER A 584 11.84 36.19 7.51
CA SER A 584 12.17 37.59 7.76
C SER A 584 13.15 37.72 8.91
N HIS A 585 14.21 38.49 8.70
CA HIS A 585 15.31 38.71 9.64
C HIS A 585 15.52 40.20 9.90
N THR A 586 16.23 40.54 10.97
CA THR A 586 16.64 41.91 11.27
C THR A 586 18.12 41.95 11.56
N ALA A 587 18.90 42.47 10.62
CA ALA A 587 20.31 42.67 10.83
C ALA A 587 20.53 43.90 11.72
N SER A 588 21.47 43.84 12.67
CA SER A 588 21.84 44.97 13.54
C SER A 588 23.35 45.19 13.57
N VAL A 589 23.78 46.45 13.44
CA VAL A 589 25.18 46.83 13.19
C VAL A 589 25.78 47.53 14.40
N SER A 590 27.02 47.18 14.74
CA SER A 590 27.84 47.91 15.71
C SER A 590 29.18 48.30 15.07
N THR A 591 29.60 49.55 15.25
CA THR A 591 30.73 50.17 14.52
C THR A 591 31.15 51.50 15.19
N GLY A 592 32.41 51.90 15.07
CA GLY A 592 32.90 53.20 15.55
C GLY A 592 32.48 54.40 14.69
N HIS A 593 32.18 54.19 13.42
CA HIS A 593 31.71 55.24 12.48
C HIS A 593 30.78 54.65 11.41
N GLN A 594 30.26 55.48 10.51
CA GLN A 594 29.34 55.05 9.46
C GLN A 594 29.93 53.93 8.59
N VAL A 595 29.11 52.97 8.16
CA VAL A 595 29.50 51.82 7.34
C VAL A 595 28.43 51.47 6.31
N ASP A 596 28.85 50.97 5.16
CA ASP A 596 27.96 50.36 4.17
C ASP A 596 28.08 48.83 4.26
N VAL A 597 26.96 48.11 4.13
CA VAL A 597 26.89 46.64 4.24
C VAL A 597 26.17 46.04 3.04
N ASP A 598 26.83 45.08 2.40
CA ASP A 598 26.21 44.14 1.45
C ASP A 598 26.13 42.74 2.08
N ILE A 599 24.95 42.11 2.06
CA ILE A 599 24.75 40.71 2.42
C ILE A 599 24.46 39.91 1.15
N ASP A 600 25.45 39.19 0.63
CA ASP A 600 25.30 38.23 -0.45
C ASP A 600 24.86 36.86 0.09
N MET A 601 23.99 36.14 -0.63
CA MET A 601 23.48 34.82 -0.24
C MET A 601 22.98 34.01 -1.45
N THR A 602 23.03 32.67 -1.36
CA THR A 602 22.36 31.78 -2.33
C THR A 602 21.04 31.30 -1.77
N VAL A 603 19.93 31.94 -2.17
CA VAL A 603 18.56 31.51 -1.86
C VAL A 603 18.26 30.17 -2.55
N ARG A 604 17.56 29.27 -1.85
CA ARG A 604 17.32 27.89 -2.29
C ARG A 604 15.85 27.50 -2.17
N THR A 605 15.28 26.96 -3.24
CA THR A 605 13.90 26.47 -3.29
C THR A 605 13.91 25.00 -3.73
N ALA A 606 13.53 24.11 -2.83
CA ALA A 606 13.29 22.70 -3.08
C ALA A 606 11.81 22.44 -3.46
N SER A 607 11.49 21.23 -3.92
CA SER A 607 10.11 20.80 -4.16
C SER A 607 9.31 20.79 -2.84
N GLU A 608 8.12 21.38 -2.81
CA GLU A 608 7.27 21.44 -1.62
C GLU A 608 5.81 21.11 -1.97
N ASP A 609 5.23 20.20 -1.19
CA ASP A 609 3.92 19.57 -1.41
C ASP A 609 3.63 19.14 -2.86
N PRO A 610 4.52 18.37 -3.53
CA PRO A 610 4.28 17.92 -4.90
C PRO A 610 3.08 16.98 -5.00
N GLY A 611 2.27 17.22 -6.02
CA GLY A 611 1.08 16.46 -6.36
C GLY A 611 0.86 16.32 -7.86
N LEU A 612 -0.02 15.40 -8.22
CA LEU A 612 -0.39 15.07 -9.58
C LEU A 612 -1.88 14.71 -9.64
N ASP A 613 -2.62 15.47 -10.44
CA ASP A 613 -3.93 15.12 -11.01
C ASP A 613 -3.69 14.07 -12.12
N LEU A 614 -4.42 12.95 -12.12
CA LEU A 614 -4.23 11.85 -13.06
C LEU A 614 -5.36 11.69 -14.10
N ASP A 615 -6.60 12.08 -13.78
CA ASP A 615 -7.77 11.91 -14.67
C ASP A 615 -8.18 13.21 -15.39
N GLY A 616 -7.70 14.37 -14.92
CA GLY A 616 -7.97 15.70 -15.45
C GLY A 616 -9.23 16.37 -14.91
N ASP A 617 -9.82 15.92 -13.78
CA ASP A 617 -11.00 16.57 -13.18
C ASP A 617 -10.67 17.89 -12.44
N GLY A 618 -9.39 18.14 -12.13
CA GLY A 618 -8.89 19.31 -11.40
C GLY A 618 -8.60 19.07 -9.92
N VAL A 619 -8.68 17.82 -9.44
CA VAL A 619 -8.29 17.38 -8.10
C VAL A 619 -6.93 16.68 -8.14
N THR A 620 -6.14 16.82 -7.08
CA THR A 620 -4.85 16.13 -6.95
C THR A 620 -5.06 14.75 -6.32
N ASP A 621 -4.81 13.70 -7.09
CA ASP A 621 -5.01 12.30 -6.67
C ASP A 621 -3.81 11.75 -5.90
N ALA A 622 -2.62 11.94 -6.47
CA ALA A 622 -1.36 11.53 -5.88
C ALA A 622 -0.67 12.76 -5.28
N SER A 623 -0.35 12.75 -3.99
CA SER A 623 0.40 13.84 -3.37
C SER A 623 1.31 13.38 -2.24
N TYR A 624 2.46 14.04 -2.12
CA TYR A 624 3.36 13.96 -0.97
C TYR A 624 3.40 15.34 -0.31
N SER A 625 3.18 15.43 1.00
CA SER A 625 3.28 16.70 1.74
C SER A 625 4.61 16.82 2.49
N GLY A 626 5.18 18.02 2.46
CA GLY A 626 6.53 18.31 2.94
C GLY A 626 7.50 18.67 1.81
N ILE A 627 8.78 18.76 2.15
CA ILE A 627 9.85 19.20 1.23
C ILE A 627 10.68 18.00 0.78
N LEU A 628 10.93 17.90 -0.53
CA LEU A 628 11.92 16.99 -1.14
C LEU A 628 13.09 17.81 -1.71
N ARG A 629 14.29 17.63 -1.16
CA ARG A 629 15.53 18.22 -1.71
C ARG A 629 15.96 17.50 -2.99
N SER A 630 16.94 18.07 -3.68
CA SER A 630 17.53 17.50 -4.90
C SER A 630 17.91 16.01 -4.71
N GLY A 631 17.18 15.11 -5.38
CA GLY A 631 17.40 13.66 -5.33
C GLY A 631 16.81 12.91 -4.13
N GLU A 632 16.07 13.57 -3.23
CA GLU A 632 15.21 12.88 -2.25
C GLU A 632 13.93 12.41 -2.98
N THR A 633 13.52 11.14 -2.84
CA THR A 633 12.31 10.62 -3.52
C THR A 633 11.22 10.20 -2.53
N ALA A 634 9.96 10.26 -2.98
CA ALA A 634 8.79 9.77 -2.26
C ALA A 634 7.83 9.08 -3.23
N SER A 635 7.56 7.80 -2.99
CA SER A 635 6.57 7.02 -3.72
C SER A 635 5.22 7.05 -3.00
N VAL A 636 4.14 7.35 -3.72
CA VAL A 636 2.76 7.26 -3.24
C VAL A 636 1.92 6.39 -4.17
N SER A 637 0.89 5.74 -3.63
CA SER A 637 -0.15 5.11 -4.44
C SER A 637 -1.12 6.15 -4.99
N ALA A 638 -1.80 5.82 -6.09
CA ALA A 638 -2.98 6.54 -6.57
C ALA A 638 -4.15 5.55 -6.79
N GLU A 639 -5.35 6.05 -7.09
CA GLU A 639 -6.57 5.24 -7.19
C GLU A 639 -7.50 5.66 -8.37
N THR A 640 -6.99 6.44 -9.34
CA THR A 640 -7.83 7.22 -10.32
C THR A 640 -7.37 7.17 -11.78
N LEU A 641 -6.27 6.48 -12.11
CA LEU A 641 -5.78 6.43 -13.48
C LEU A 641 -6.64 5.47 -14.32
N SER A 642 -7.38 5.96 -15.33
CA SER A 642 -8.13 5.11 -16.27
C SER A 642 -7.37 4.77 -17.56
N GLU A 643 -7.90 3.84 -18.36
CA GLU A 643 -7.34 3.50 -19.67
C GLU A 643 -7.52 4.59 -20.73
N GLY A 644 -6.89 4.43 -21.90
CA GLY A 644 -7.08 5.35 -23.02
C GLY A 644 -6.15 6.56 -22.92
N SER A 645 -6.67 7.79 -22.97
CA SER A 645 -5.86 9.03 -23.02
C SER A 645 -6.31 10.05 -21.99
N THR A 646 -5.42 10.38 -21.05
CA THR A 646 -5.61 11.40 -20.00
C THR A 646 -4.52 12.47 -20.09
N THR A 647 -4.64 13.57 -19.33
CA THR A 647 -3.63 14.62 -19.20
C THR A 647 -3.33 14.87 -17.73
N LEU A 648 -2.15 14.43 -17.30
CA LEU A 648 -1.67 14.61 -15.94
C LEU A 648 -1.39 16.10 -15.69
N GLU A 649 -1.87 16.70 -14.60
CA GLU A 649 -1.50 18.07 -14.20
C GLU A 649 -0.74 18.10 -12.87
N THR A 650 0.43 18.75 -12.87
CA THR A 650 1.34 18.78 -11.72
C THR A 650 0.97 19.93 -10.79
N SER A 651 0.73 19.65 -9.51
CA SER A 651 0.53 20.64 -8.45
C SER A 651 1.74 20.67 -7.50
N LEU A 652 2.07 21.85 -6.96
CA LEU A 652 3.06 22.02 -5.88
C LEU A 652 2.94 23.41 -5.23
N THR A 653 3.31 23.49 -3.94
CA THR A 653 3.43 24.73 -3.16
C THR A 653 4.60 25.58 -3.63
N ALA A 654 5.78 24.97 -3.86
CA ALA A 654 6.98 25.69 -4.30
C ALA A 654 7.99 24.81 -5.07
N GLY A 655 8.83 25.47 -5.86
CA GLY A 655 9.95 24.87 -6.61
C GLY A 655 9.54 24.27 -7.97
N SER A 656 10.10 23.11 -8.25
CA SER A 656 9.76 22.20 -9.36
C SER A 656 9.94 20.77 -8.88
N VAL A 657 9.37 19.77 -9.55
CA VAL A 657 9.53 18.35 -9.20
C VAL A 657 9.77 17.49 -10.44
N ASP A 658 10.54 16.42 -10.29
CA ASP A 658 10.61 15.33 -11.26
C ASP A 658 9.62 14.26 -10.82
N TYR A 659 8.87 13.62 -11.74
CA TYR A 659 7.96 12.54 -11.36
C TYR A 659 7.99 11.37 -12.35
N THR A 660 7.65 10.18 -11.86
CA THR A 660 7.34 9.00 -12.67
C THR A 660 6.04 8.38 -12.18
N VAL A 661 5.02 8.36 -13.04
CA VAL A 661 3.82 7.52 -12.86
C VAL A 661 4.13 6.14 -13.42
N SER A 662 3.75 5.07 -12.71
CA SER A 662 3.79 3.68 -13.17
C SER A 662 2.48 2.98 -12.83
N ALA A 663 2.00 2.10 -13.72
CA ALA A 663 0.78 1.33 -13.54
C ALA A 663 0.83 0.03 -14.37
N THR A 664 -0.10 -0.89 -14.11
CA THR A 664 -0.26 -2.14 -14.88
C THR A 664 -1.49 -2.02 -15.76
N GLY A 665 -1.30 -1.70 -17.03
CA GLY A 665 -2.38 -1.69 -18.03
C GLY A 665 -2.95 -3.08 -18.26
N ARG A 666 -4.28 -3.18 -18.40
CA ARG A 666 -5.02 -4.45 -18.46
C ARG A 666 -5.85 -4.54 -19.73
N THR A 667 -5.79 -5.70 -20.40
CA THR A 667 -6.61 -5.99 -21.57
C THR A 667 -7.40 -7.27 -21.33
N HIS A 668 -8.73 -7.17 -21.36
CA HIS A 668 -9.68 -8.28 -21.34
C HIS A 668 -10.16 -8.60 -22.76
N THR A 669 -10.76 -9.78 -22.95
CA THR A 669 -11.35 -10.20 -24.22
C THR A 669 -12.51 -9.30 -24.62
N GLU A 670 -12.44 -8.68 -25.80
CA GLU A 670 -13.47 -7.76 -26.31
C GLU A 670 -13.91 -8.13 -27.72
N ASP A 671 -15.23 -8.08 -27.95
CA ASP A 671 -15.91 -8.49 -29.19
C ASP A 671 -15.36 -9.78 -29.84
N PRO A 672 -15.27 -10.93 -29.11
CA PRO A 672 -14.87 -12.20 -29.73
C PRO A 672 -15.93 -12.71 -30.73
N SER A 673 -15.49 -13.19 -31.88
CA SER A 673 -16.33 -13.72 -32.96
C SER A 673 -15.69 -14.92 -33.67
N VAL A 674 -16.51 -15.67 -34.42
CA VAL A 674 -16.08 -16.78 -35.29
C VAL A 674 -16.63 -16.60 -36.70
N ASP A 675 -15.79 -16.93 -37.67
CA ASP A 675 -16.04 -17.17 -39.10
C ASP A 675 -15.73 -18.66 -39.39
N LEU A 676 -16.73 -19.45 -39.80
CA LEU A 676 -16.64 -20.91 -39.98
C LEU A 676 -16.31 -21.39 -41.41
N ASP A 677 -16.43 -20.54 -42.44
CA ASP A 677 -16.21 -20.96 -43.84
C ASP A 677 -15.14 -20.14 -44.59
N GLY A 678 -14.69 -19.03 -44.01
CA GLY A 678 -13.67 -18.13 -44.54
C GLY A 678 -14.17 -17.12 -45.57
N ASP A 679 -15.49 -16.89 -45.71
CA ASP A 679 -16.03 -15.84 -46.60
C ASP A 679 -15.79 -14.42 -46.07
N GLY A 680 -15.48 -14.27 -44.78
CA GLY A 680 -15.21 -13.00 -44.12
C GLY A 680 -16.43 -12.32 -43.49
N SER A 681 -17.58 -13.00 -43.44
CA SER A 681 -18.65 -12.75 -42.48
C SER A 681 -18.45 -13.59 -41.21
N THR A 682 -19.33 -13.44 -40.22
CA THR A 682 -19.21 -14.12 -38.91
C THR A 682 -20.57 -14.66 -38.50
N GLU A 683 -20.67 -15.97 -38.30
CA GLU A 683 -21.91 -16.65 -37.86
C GLU A 683 -22.29 -16.20 -36.44
N VAL A 684 -21.27 -15.88 -35.63
CA VAL A 684 -21.43 -15.59 -34.21
C VAL A 684 -20.46 -14.50 -33.73
N SER A 685 -20.95 -13.64 -32.84
CA SER A 685 -20.15 -12.67 -32.10
C SER A 685 -20.75 -12.39 -30.72
N HIS A 686 -19.88 -12.25 -29.73
CA HIS A 686 -20.18 -11.48 -28.52
C HIS A 686 -20.01 -9.98 -28.83
N SER A 687 -20.62 -9.11 -28.01
CA SER A 687 -20.32 -7.68 -28.07
C SER A 687 -20.18 -7.07 -26.67
N GLY A 688 -19.07 -6.38 -26.45
CA GLY A 688 -18.58 -5.96 -25.14
C GLY A 688 -17.38 -6.79 -24.66
N ILE A 689 -17.08 -6.65 -23.37
CA ILE A 689 -15.94 -7.30 -22.72
C ILE A 689 -16.40 -8.54 -21.95
N ILE A 690 -15.77 -9.68 -22.21
CA ILE A 690 -15.89 -10.89 -21.39
C ILE A 690 -14.82 -10.85 -20.29
N SER A 691 -15.25 -10.78 -19.04
CA SER A 691 -14.33 -10.75 -17.89
C SER A 691 -13.50 -12.04 -17.77
N PRO A 692 -12.28 -11.99 -17.22
CA PRO A 692 -11.39 -13.15 -17.11
C PRO A 692 -12.04 -14.33 -16.37
N GLY A 693 -12.10 -15.50 -17.02
CA GLY A 693 -12.73 -16.70 -16.48
C GLY A 693 -14.27 -16.70 -16.47
N ALA A 694 -14.92 -15.67 -17.03
CA ALA A 694 -16.33 -15.74 -17.41
C ALA A 694 -16.47 -16.39 -18.80
N THR A 695 -17.54 -17.15 -19.00
CA THR A 695 -17.81 -17.88 -20.25
C THR A 695 -19.18 -17.49 -20.80
N GLU A 696 -19.23 -17.12 -22.08
CA GLU A 696 -20.46 -16.83 -22.82
C GLU A 696 -20.64 -17.89 -23.92
N THR A 697 -21.85 -18.45 -24.03
CA THR A 697 -22.17 -19.58 -24.93
C THR A 697 -23.14 -19.14 -26.03
N TYR A 698 -22.85 -19.55 -27.27
CA TYR A 698 -23.62 -19.18 -28.46
C TYR A 698 -23.90 -20.40 -29.34
N GLU A 699 -25.03 -20.40 -30.03
CA GLU A 699 -25.42 -21.44 -30.99
C GLU A 699 -24.74 -21.23 -32.35
N LEU A 700 -24.34 -22.32 -33.01
CA LEU A 700 -23.69 -22.37 -34.32
C LEU A 700 -24.55 -23.17 -35.31
N ALA A 701 -25.67 -22.58 -35.75
CA ALA A 701 -26.62 -23.24 -36.65
C ALA A 701 -26.08 -23.55 -38.05
N ASP A 702 -25.00 -22.89 -38.46
CA ASP A 702 -24.35 -23.07 -39.78
C ASP A 702 -23.12 -24.01 -39.74
N LEU A 703 -22.82 -24.63 -38.58
CA LEU A 703 -21.76 -25.65 -38.48
C LEU A 703 -22.18 -26.91 -39.25
N SER A 704 -21.37 -27.31 -40.24
CA SER A 704 -21.74 -28.38 -41.17
C SER A 704 -20.64 -29.44 -41.32
N THR A 705 -20.99 -30.58 -41.92
CA THR A 705 -20.06 -31.61 -42.41
C THR A 705 -19.06 -31.12 -43.48
N SER A 706 -19.12 -29.85 -43.89
CA SER A 706 -18.11 -29.22 -44.76
C SER A 706 -17.18 -28.24 -44.03
N THR A 707 -17.48 -27.89 -42.78
CA THR A 707 -16.63 -27.05 -41.93
C THR A 707 -15.40 -27.82 -41.48
N SER A 708 -14.21 -27.26 -41.71
CA SER A 708 -12.92 -27.87 -41.33
C SER A 708 -12.00 -26.93 -40.54
N SER A 709 -12.44 -25.70 -40.29
CA SER A 709 -11.71 -24.71 -39.50
C SER A 709 -12.66 -23.61 -39.00
N ALA A 710 -12.28 -22.93 -37.91
CA ALA A 710 -12.93 -21.73 -37.40
C ALA A 710 -11.91 -20.59 -37.25
N THR A 711 -12.15 -19.46 -37.90
CA THR A 711 -11.34 -18.25 -37.75
C THR A 711 -11.89 -17.39 -36.61
N VAL A 712 -11.15 -17.32 -35.51
CA VAL A 712 -11.49 -16.52 -34.33
C VAL A 712 -10.95 -15.11 -34.48
N SER A 713 -11.81 -14.11 -34.27
CA SER A 713 -11.42 -12.70 -34.17
C SER A 713 -11.75 -12.13 -32.80
N THR A 714 -10.99 -11.10 -32.39
CA THR A 714 -11.26 -10.25 -31.21
C THR A 714 -10.97 -8.79 -31.56
N ALA A 715 -11.68 -7.84 -30.96
CA ALA A 715 -11.32 -6.41 -31.04
C ALA A 715 -10.12 -6.09 -30.14
N ALA A 716 -10.08 -6.69 -28.95
CA ALA A 716 -8.95 -6.62 -28.02
C ALA A 716 -8.81 -7.91 -27.19
N GLY A 717 -7.60 -8.12 -26.67
CA GLY A 717 -7.26 -9.31 -25.87
C GLY A 717 -7.25 -10.62 -26.66
N THR A 718 -7.06 -11.71 -25.92
CA THR A 718 -7.18 -13.10 -26.39
C THR A 718 -8.45 -13.74 -25.83
N SER A 719 -8.99 -14.76 -26.49
CA SER A 719 -10.07 -15.60 -25.93
C SER A 719 -9.58 -17.02 -25.71
N ASP A 720 -10.05 -17.69 -24.67
CA ASP A 720 -10.12 -19.15 -24.67
C ASP A 720 -11.41 -19.53 -25.42
N VAL A 721 -11.39 -20.59 -26.24
CA VAL A 721 -12.49 -20.96 -27.15
C VAL A 721 -12.70 -22.47 -27.12
N SER A 722 -13.96 -22.89 -27.02
CA SER A 722 -14.39 -24.30 -27.07
C SER A 722 -15.58 -24.46 -28.01
N PHE A 723 -15.45 -25.37 -28.98
CA PHE A 723 -16.53 -25.78 -29.89
C PHE A 723 -17.07 -27.11 -29.42
N ARG A 724 -18.38 -27.24 -29.30
CA ARG A 724 -19.02 -28.45 -28.76
C ARG A 724 -20.19 -28.85 -29.64
N PHE A 725 -20.11 -30.05 -30.20
CA PHE A 725 -21.06 -30.55 -31.20
C PHE A 725 -21.22 -32.06 -31.11
N LYS A 726 -22.37 -32.58 -31.56
CA LYS A 726 -22.63 -34.01 -31.69
C LYS A 726 -22.70 -34.42 -33.15
N GLU A 727 -21.71 -35.18 -33.58
CA GLU A 727 -21.65 -35.71 -34.94
C GLU A 727 -22.73 -36.76 -35.20
N ARG A 728 -23.07 -36.96 -36.49
CA ARG A 728 -24.18 -37.83 -36.92
C ARG A 728 -23.82 -38.63 -38.17
N GLN A 729 -24.02 -39.94 -38.10
CA GLN A 729 -23.68 -40.88 -39.16
C GLN A 729 -24.78 -41.93 -39.34
N ARG A 730 -25.38 -41.96 -40.52
CA ARG A 730 -26.35 -42.97 -40.93
C ARG A 730 -25.73 -44.34 -41.19
N SER A 731 -26.57 -45.35 -41.30
CA SER A 731 -26.23 -46.67 -41.83
C SER A 731 -25.75 -46.56 -43.29
N VAL A 732 -24.48 -46.86 -43.56
CA VAL A 732 -23.91 -46.90 -44.93
C VAL A 732 -23.63 -48.34 -45.34
N ASP A 733 -24.05 -48.74 -46.54
CA ASP A 733 -23.82 -50.06 -47.16
C ASP A 733 -24.08 -51.29 -46.25
N PRO A 734 -25.17 -51.31 -45.45
CA PRO A 734 -25.41 -52.37 -44.47
C PRO A 734 -25.60 -53.74 -45.12
N ALA A 735 -24.99 -54.75 -44.52
CA ALA A 735 -24.91 -56.09 -45.05
C ALA A 735 -24.77 -57.15 -43.95
N ILE A 736 -25.02 -58.40 -44.33
CA ILE A 736 -24.68 -59.59 -43.57
C ILE A 736 -23.81 -60.53 -44.39
N ILE A 737 -23.00 -61.32 -43.70
CA ILE A 737 -22.16 -62.38 -44.24
C ILE A 737 -22.67 -63.70 -43.64
N ILE A 738 -23.36 -64.51 -44.45
CA ILE A 738 -23.93 -65.80 -44.07
C ILE A 738 -22.94 -66.90 -44.49
N ASN A 739 -22.29 -67.55 -43.52
CA ASN A 739 -21.28 -68.60 -43.77
C ASN A 739 -20.20 -68.18 -44.80
N GLY A 740 -19.81 -66.89 -44.81
CA GLY A 740 -18.85 -66.30 -45.77
C GLY A 740 -19.44 -65.67 -47.03
N ASN A 741 -20.76 -65.70 -47.23
CA ASN A 741 -21.44 -65.14 -48.41
C ASN A 741 -22.13 -63.81 -48.06
N ARG A 742 -21.77 -62.70 -48.73
CA ARG A 742 -22.32 -61.35 -48.45
C ARG A 742 -23.66 -61.12 -49.17
N ALA A 743 -24.69 -60.79 -48.42
CA ALA A 743 -25.89 -60.09 -48.91
C ALA A 743 -26.00 -58.73 -48.23
N GLY A 744 -26.36 -57.67 -48.96
CA GLY A 744 -26.49 -56.35 -48.37
C GLY A 744 -27.07 -55.31 -49.31
N TYR A 745 -27.41 -54.17 -48.73
CA TYR A 745 -27.81 -52.96 -49.44
C TYR A 745 -26.58 -52.20 -49.97
N THR A 746 -26.81 -51.20 -50.81
CA THR A 746 -25.78 -50.25 -51.25
C THR A 746 -26.41 -48.86 -51.33
N GLY A 747 -25.84 -47.91 -50.60
CA GLY A 747 -26.42 -46.61 -50.27
C GLY A 747 -26.57 -46.40 -48.75
N THR A 748 -27.11 -45.24 -48.39
CA THR A 748 -27.44 -44.86 -47.02
C THR A 748 -28.87 -45.25 -46.67
N LEU A 749 -29.13 -45.66 -45.42
CA LEU A 749 -30.48 -45.69 -44.85
C LEU A 749 -30.66 -44.54 -43.87
N ASP A 750 -31.71 -43.75 -44.05
CA ASP A 750 -32.14 -42.76 -43.06
C ASP A 750 -32.76 -43.44 -41.82
N ASP A 751 -32.86 -42.70 -40.71
CA ASP A 751 -33.40 -43.19 -39.44
C ASP A 751 -34.81 -43.79 -39.60
N GLY A 752 -34.99 -45.06 -39.22
CA GLY A 752 -36.25 -45.80 -39.39
C GLY A 752 -36.56 -46.28 -40.82
N GLN A 753 -35.71 -46.02 -41.82
CA GLN A 753 -35.92 -46.47 -43.19
C GLN A 753 -35.58 -47.97 -43.33
N THR A 754 -36.56 -48.81 -43.68
CA THR A 754 -36.31 -50.25 -43.90
C THR A 754 -35.98 -50.61 -45.36
N VAL A 755 -35.18 -51.66 -45.54
CA VAL A 755 -34.94 -52.35 -46.82
C VAL A 755 -34.76 -53.84 -46.59
N GLN A 756 -35.49 -54.68 -47.33
CA GLN A 756 -35.26 -56.12 -47.36
C GLN A 756 -34.19 -56.47 -48.40
N VAL A 757 -33.29 -57.39 -48.04
CA VAL A 757 -32.32 -58.03 -48.93
C VAL A 757 -32.44 -59.54 -48.78
N ASP A 758 -32.60 -60.24 -49.91
CA ASP A 758 -32.67 -61.70 -49.95
C ASP A 758 -31.26 -62.30 -50.11
N GLY A 759 -30.97 -63.36 -49.35
CA GLY A 759 -29.77 -64.17 -49.49
C GLY A 759 -29.96 -65.36 -50.42
N SER A 760 -29.39 -66.52 -50.06
CA SER A 760 -29.66 -67.79 -50.73
C SER A 760 -29.65 -68.94 -49.74
N SER A 761 -30.60 -69.86 -49.86
CA SER A 761 -30.59 -71.12 -49.09
C SER A 761 -29.35 -71.96 -49.39
N SER A 762 -28.71 -71.77 -50.55
CA SER A 762 -27.41 -72.38 -50.89
C SER A 762 -26.22 -71.88 -50.07
N TRP A 763 -26.42 -70.89 -49.19
CA TRP A 763 -25.42 -70.42 -48.24
C TRP A 763 -25.61 -71.02 -46.84
N LEU A 764 -26.75 -71.67 -46.59
CA LEU A 764 -27.03 -72.36 -45.34
C LEU A 764 -26.30 -73.72 -45.31
N ALA A 765 -25.96 -74.18 -44.12
CA ALA A 765 -25.39 -75.50 -43.86
C ALA A 765 -26.28 -76.27 -42.89
N SER A 766 -26.20 -77.61 -42.92
CA SER A 766 -26.63 -78.43 -41.79
C SER A 766 -25.53 -78.38 -40.72
N GLY A 767 -25.91 -78.15 -39.46
CA GLY A 767 -24.99 -77.80 -38.36
C GLY A 767 -24.92 -76.29 -38.10
N ASP A 768 -23.81 -75.84 -37.52
CA ASP A 768 -23.55 -74.43 -37.19
C ASP A 768 -23.61 -73.50 -38.43
N ASN A 769 -24.41 -72.44 -38.34
CA ASN A 769 -24.51 -71.34 -39.28
C ASN A 769 -24.11 -70.03 -38.58
N THR A 770 -23.33 -69.18 -39.26
CA THR A 770 -22.91 -67.86 -38.76
C THR A 770 -23.43 -66.72 -39.64
N VAL A 771 -23.91 -65.65 -39.00
CA VAL A 771 -24.38 -64.42 -39.63
C VAL A 771 -23.63 -63.24 -39.02
N GLU A 772 -22.73 -62.64 -39.79
CA GLU A 772 -21.89 -61.51 -39.35
C GLU A 772 -22.33 -60.20 -40.02
N VAL A 773 -22.47 -59.12 -39.26
CA VAL A 773 -22.91 -57.80 -39.75
C VAL A 773 -21.75 -56.97 -40.29
N ARG A 774 -22.03 -56.23 -41.37
CA ARG A 774 -21.21 -55.13 -41.88
C ARG A 774 -22.05 -53.87 -42.00
N VAL A 775 -21.52 -52.73 -41.59
CA VAL A 775 -22.14 -51.40 -41.81
C VAL A 775 -21.05 -50.33 -41.67
N GLY A 776 -21.10 -49.30 -42.51
CA GLY A 776 -20.09 -48.23 -42.50
C GLY A 776 -18.83 -48.51 -43.31
N GLU A 777 -18.85 -49.47 -44.25
CA GLU A 777 -17.69 -49.84 -45.08
C GLU A 777 -17.23 -48.67 -45.97
N GLY A 778 -16.38 -47.78 -45.44
CA GLY A 778 -15.87 -46.60 -46.13
C GLY A 778 -16.07 -45.26 -45.41
N VAL A 779 -16.76 -45.26 -44.26
CA VAL A 779 -16.88 -44.11 -43.35
C VAL A 779 -15.49 -43.72 -42.78
N SER A 780 -15.32 -42.47 -42.34
CA SER A 780 -14.06 -42.01 -41.73
C SER A 780 -13.77 -42.73 -40.41
N SER A 781 -12.55 -42.64 -39.90
CA SER A 781 -12.17 -43.20 -38.59
C SER A 781 -12.45 -42.26 -37.41
N ASP A 782 -13.17 -41.17 -37.68
CA ASP A 782 -13.52 -40.09 -36.74
C ASP A 782 -15.04 -40.06 -36.52
N ALA A 783 -15.80 -40.23 -37.61
CA ALA A 783 -17.25 -40.22 -37.63
C ALA A 783 -17.89 -41.23 -36.66
N PRO A 784 -19.10 -40.95 -36.16
CA PRO A 784 -19.80 -41.83 -35.24
C PRO A 784 -19.94 -43.25 -35.77
N ASN A 785 -19.63 -44.19 -34.89
CA ASN A 785 -19.48 -45.60 -35.21
C ASN A 785 -20.74 -46.21 -35.87
N PRO A 786 -20.76 -46.51 -37.19
CA PRO A 786 -21.99 -46.73 -37.94
C PRO A 786 -22.87 -47.89 -37.44
N GLN A 787 -24.18 -47.65 -37.48
CA GLN A 787 -25.19 -48.57 -36.92
C GLN A 787 -26.28 -48.91 -37.95
N VAL A 788 -27.00 -50.01 -37.74
CA VAL A 788 -28.18 -50.44 -38.52
C VAL A 788 -28.99 -51.45 -37.69
N GLN A 789 -30.32 -51.34 -37.61
CA GLN A 789 -31.12 -52.47 -37.11
C GLN A 789 -31.15 -53.56 -38.20
N MET A 790 -31.06 -54.83 -37.81
CA MET A 790 -31.34 -55.97 -38.68
C MET A 790 -32.38 -56.91 -38.07
N VAL A 791 -33.19 -57.53 -38.92
CA VAL A 791 -34.04 -58.68 -38.62
C VAL A 791 -33.82 -59.72 -39.72
N TYR A 792 -33.27 -60.88 -39.38
CA TYR A 792 -32.95 -61.97 -40.31
C TYR A 792 -33.86 -63.18 -40.07
N THR A 793 -34.39 -63.83 -41.13
CA THR A 793 -35.31 -64.98 -41.01
C THR A 793 -35.13 -66.10 -42.06
N HIS A 794 -35.42 -67.35 -41.69
CA HIS A 794 -35.77 -68.48 -42.60
C HIS A 794 -36.55 -69.62 -41.89
N ASP A 795 -37.10 -70.58 -42.65
CA ASP A 795 -37.97 -71.69 -42.18
C ASP A 795 -37.27 -73.07 -42.09
N ALA A 796 -37.89 -74.05 -41.42
CA ALA A 796 -37.68 -75.52 -41.54
C ALA A 796 -38.91 -76.34 -41.02
N THR A 797 -39.26 -77.51 -41.60
CA THR A 797 -40.45 -78.37 -41.27
C THR A 797 -40.42 -79.78 -41.93
N ASP A 798 -40.96 -80.84 -41.29
CA ASP A 798 -41.18 -82.21 -41.83
C ASP A 798 -42.59 -82.77 -41.47
N ARG A 799 -43.08 -83.91 -42.03
CA ARG A 799 -44.51 -84.36 -41.89
C ARG A 799 -44.79 -85.88 -41.73
N ILE A 800 -45.69 -86.27 -40.80
CA ILE A 800 -46.14 -87.65 -40.46
C ILE A 800 -47.67 -87.67 -40.17
N ASN A 801 -48.35 -88.83 -40.24
CA ASN A 801 -49.79 -89.01 -39.96
C ASN A 801 -50.11 -90.31 -39.16
N GLN A 802 -51.14 -90.34 -38.29
CA GLN A 802 -51.45 -91.49 -37.40
C GLN A 802 -52.94 -91.63 -37.03
N THR A 803 -53.39 -92.87 -36.79
CA THR A 803 -54.73 -93.27 -36.32
C THR A 803 -54.68 -94.42 -35.29
N TYR A 804 -55.67 -94.49 -34.38
CA TYR A 804 -55.66 -95.35 -33.17
C TYR A 804 -57.08 -95.77 -32.72
N THR A 805 -57.24 -96.88 -31.98
CA THR A 805 -58.51 -97.34 -31.36
C THR A 805 -58.29 -98.27 -30.14
N ASP A 806 -59.05 -98.06 -29.05
CA ASP A 806 -58.95 -98.79 -27.77
C ASP A 806 -60.27 -99.53 -27.40
N GLU A 807 -60.18 -100.72 -26.80
CA GLU A 807 -61.29 -101.57 -26.33
C GLU A 807 -60.96 -102.21 -24.97
N THR A 808 -61.96 -102.55 -24.14
CA THR A 808 -61.70 -103.03 -22.77
C THR A 808 -60.86 -104.31 -22.72
N TRP A 809 -60.94 -105.20 -23.72
CA TRP A 809 -60.13 -106.44 -23.82
C TRP A 809 -59.17 -106.47 -25.05
N SER A 810 -59.03 -105.39 -25.82
CA SER A 810 -58.19 -105.33 -27.06
C SER A 810 -57.83 -103.89 -27.50
N GLU A 811 -56.91 -103.72 -28.47
CA GLU A 811 -56.40 -102.39 -28.88
C GLU A 811 -55.81 -102.44 -30.30
N ARG A 812 -55.73 -101.31 -31.06
CA ARG A 812 -55.28 -101.27 -32.48
C ARG A 812 -54.69 -99.92 -32.93
N TYR A 813 -53.60 -99.94 -33.71
CA TYR A 813 -52.96 -98.80 -34.38
C TYR A 813 -53.02 -98.84 -35.92
N ASN A 814 -52.85 -97.68 -36.56
CA ASN A 814 -52.49 -97.54 -37.98
C ASN A 814 -51.76 -96.19 -38.24
N VAL A 815 -50.50 -96.24 -38.70
CA VAL A 815 -49.56 -95.11 -38.91
C VAL A 815 -49.22 -94.95 -40.40
N GLU A 816 -48.97 -93.73 -40.87
CA GLU A 816 -48.52 -93.40 -42.23
C GLU A 816 -47.37 -92.36 -42.21
N LYS A 817 -46.27 -92.64 -42.93
CA LYS A 817 -45.16 -91.69 -43.16
C LYS A 817 -44.70 -91.72 -44.61
N GLN A 818 -44.55 -90.55 -45.23
CA GLN A 818 -43.83 -90.39 -46.50
C GLN A 818 -42.36 -90.00 -46.24
N PHE A 819 -41.44 -90.58 -46.99
CA PHE A 819 -40.00 -90.30 -46.91
C PHE A 819 -39.56 -89.51 -48.15
N ASN A 820 -38.97 -88.33 -47.98
CA ASN A 820 -38.49 -87.51 -49.11
C ASN A 820 -37.09 -87.90 -49.60
N ALA A 821 -36.32 -88.61 -48.77
CA ALA A 821 -34.99 -89.15 -49.08
C ALA A 821 -34.93 -90.66 -48.77
N SER A 822 -34.02 -91.40 -49.42
CA SER A 822 -33.82 -92.83 -49.15
C SER A 822 -33.14 -93.05 -47.78
N GLN A 823 -33.64 -94.00 -47.00
CA GLN A 823 -33.15 -94.35 -45.67
C GLN A 823 -33.07 -95.88 -45.52
N ASN A 824 -32.09 -96.38 -44.77
CA ASN A 824 -31.91 -97.81 -44.52
C ASN A 824 -32.41 -98.18 -43.12
N ASP A 825 -32.67 -99.46 -42.88
CA ASP A 825 -32.96 -100.03 -41.55
C ASP A 825 -34.07 -99.29 -40.77
N VAL A 826 -35.20 -98.98 -41.43
CA VAL A 826 -36.29 -98.18 -40.83
C VAL A 826 -37.10 -99.02 -39.83
N THR A 827 -37.23 -98.52 -38.61
CA THR A 827 -38.11 -99.07 -37.56
C THR A 827 -39.28 -98.13 -37.22
N VAL A 828 -40.41 -98.69 -36.79
CA VAL A 828 -41.60 -97.95 -36.34
C VAL A 828 -42.04 -98.47 -34.97
N ASP A 829 -42.22 -97.56 -34.01
CA ASP A 829 -42.70 -97.88 -32.65
C ASP A 829 -44.20 -97.56 -32.52
N LEU A 830 -44.96 -98.47 -31.90
CA LEU A 830 -46.40 -98.37 -31.66
C LEU A 830 -46.68 -98.52 -30.15
N ASP A 831 -46.85 -97.38 -29.47
CA ASP A 831 -47.00 -97.28 -28.00
C ASP A 831 -48.45 -97.43 -27.54
N HIS A 832 -48.82 -98.57 -26.97
CA HIS A 832 -50.18 -98.85 -26.50
C HIS A 832 -50.53 -98.16 -25.17
N SER A 833 -51.84 -97.95 -24.92
CA SER A 833 -52.37 -97.29 -23.71
C SER A 833 -52.22 -98.13 -22.44
N SER A 834 -51.98 -99.44 -22.58
CA SER A 834 -51.99 -100.42 -21.49
C SER A 834 -51.13 -101.65 -21.82
N GLU A 835 -50.75 -102.43 -20.80
CA GLU A 835 -49.87 -103.59 -20.97
C GLU A 835 -50.52 -104.67 -21.86
N ILE A 836 -49.85 -105.04 -22.95
CA ILE A 836 -50.37 -105.98 -23.93
C ILE A 836 -49.94 -107.41 -23.61
N VAL A 837 -50.92 -108.28 -23.41
CA VAL A 837 -50.68 -109.70 -23.08
C VAL A 837 -50.38 -110.53 -24.33
N ALA A 838 -50.91 -110.12 -25.49
CA ALA A 838 -50.57 -110.70 -26.80
C ALA A 838 -50.91 -109.76 -27.97
N VAL A 839 -50.00 -109.69 -28.96
CA VAL A 839 -50.30 -109.14 -30.30
C VAL A 839 -50.98 -110.22 -31.13
N ARG A 840 -52.15 -109.89 -31.70
CA ARG A 840 -52.98 -110.77 -32.55
C ARG A 840 -52.60 -110.68 -34.04
N SER A 841 -52.15 -109.50 -34.47
CA SER A 841 -51.68 -109.23 -35.83
C SER A 841 -50.82 -107.96 -35.86
N LEU A 842 -49.78 -107.93 -36.69
CA LEU A 842 -48.99 -106.75 -37.01
C LEU A 842 -48.69 -106.80 -38.51
N GLU A 843 -48.98 -105.73 -39.24
CA GLU A 843 -48.84 -105.67 -40.70
C GLU A 843 -48.27 -104.32 -41.16
N TYR A 844 -47.53 -104.34 -42.27
CA TYR A 844 -47.03 -103.12 -42.93
C TYR A 844 -47.28 -103.14 -44.44
N ARG A 845 -47.18 -101.98 -45.08
CA ARG A 845 -47.16 -101.85 -46.55
C ARG A 845 -46.38 -100.63 -46.99
N THR A 846 -45.87 -100.68 -48.22
CA THR A 846 -45.23 -99.54 -48.91
C THR A 846 -46.07 -99.10 -50.10
N ASN A 847 -46.13 -97.79 -50.35
CA ASN A 847 -46.81 -97.13 -51.47
C ASN A 847 -48.26 -97.60 -51.69
N GLY A 848 -49.03 -97.77 -50.62
CA GLY A 848 -50.42 -98.23 -50.66
C GLY A 848 -50.61 -99.67 -51.15
N GLY A 849 -49.55 -100.48 -51.14
CA GLY A 849 -49.54 -101.86 -51.62
C GLY A 849 -50.40 -102.84 -50.80
N SER A 850 -50.18 -104.14 -51.04
CA SER A 850 -50.75 -105.19 -50.19
C SER A 850 -50.08 -105.18 -48.81
N TRP A 851 -50.88 -105.32 -47.76
CA TRP A 851 -50.39 -105.54 -46.40
C TRP A 851 -49.58 -106.83 -46.31
N GLN A 852 -48.49 -106.78 -45.54
CA GLN A 852 -47.54 -107.86 -45.30
C GLN A 852 -47.44 -108.09 -43.80
N GLU A 853 -47.64 -109.32 -43.35
CA GLU A 853 -47.63 -109.70 -41.93
C GLU A 853 -46.19 -109.74 -41.38
N LEU A 854 -45.93 -108.99 -40.31
CA LEU A 854 -44.67 -109.04 -39.57
C LEU A 854 -44.73 -110.19 -38.57
N THR A 855 -44.06 -111.30 -38.92
CA THR A 855 -43.90 -112.44 -38.02
C THR A 855 -43.13 -112.05 -36.74
N SER A 856 -43.27 -112.83 -35.67
CA SER A 856 -42.62 -112.62 -34.36
C SER A 856 -41.08 -112.78 -34.33
N GLN A 857 -40.43 -112.61 -35.48
CA GLN A 857 -38.98 -112.43 -35.64
C GLN A 857 -38.61 -111.02 -36.16
N ALA A 858 -39.62 -110.22 -36.57
CA ALA A 858 -39.47 -108.88 -37.14
C ALA A 858 -40.21 -107.80 -36.32
N TYR A 859 -40.60 -108.13 -35.09
CA TYR A 859 -41.07 -107.15 -34.10
C TYR A 859 -40.69 -107.56 -32.67
N GLU A 860 -40.57 -106.58 -31.79
CA GLU A 860 -40.41 -106.76 -30.34
C GLU A 860 -41.61 -106.16 -29.60
N LEU A 861 -42.11 -106.85 -28.57
CA LEU A 861 -43.12 -106.34 -27.64
C LEU A 861 -42.46 -106.08 -26.28
N ASN A 862 -42.57 -104.85 -25.78
CA ASN A 862 -41.96 -104.41 -24.52
C ASN A 862 -42.97 -103.64 -23.67
N GLY A 863 -43.78 -104.38 -22.89
CA GLY A 863 -44.84 -103.84 -22.04
C GLY A 863 -46.00 -103.26 -22.86
N THR A 864 -45.90 -101.97 -23.19
CA THR A 864 -46.85 -101.21 -24.01
C THR A 864 -46.39 -101.04 -25.46
N THR A 865 -45.08 -101.06 -25.74
CA THR A 865 -44.55 -100.71 -27.06
C THR A 865 -44.40 -101.94 -27.95
N VAL A 866 -44.94 -101.88 -29.17
CA VAL A 866 -44.62 -102.82 -30.26
C VAL A 866 -43.67 -102.12 -31.23
N ARG A 867 -42.42 -102.59 -31.32
CA ARG A 867 -41.41 -102.10 -32.27
C ARG A 867 -41.41 -102.98 -33.51
N ALA A 868 -41.72 -102.42 -34.67
CA ALA A 868 -41.74 -103.06 -35.97
C ALA A 868 -40.49 -102.71 -36.80
N ASP A 869 -39.89 -103.70 -37.46
CA ASP A 869 -38.84 -103.51 -38.48
C ASP A 869 -39.45 -103.50 -39.89
N ILE A 870 -39.13 -102.48 -40.68
CA ILE A 870 -39.66 -102.22 -42.03
C ILE A 870 -38.58 -102.42 -43.11
N GLY A 871 -37.29 -102.32 -42.75
CA GLY A 871 -36.16 -102.34 -43.69
C GLY A 871 -35.95 -101.03 -44.47
N ASP A 872 -35.34 -101.13 -45.66
CA ASP A 872 -34.95 -99.96 -46.47
C ASP A 872 -36.14 -99.29 -47.18
N VAL A 873 -36.13 -97.95 -47.23
CA VAL A 873 -37.11 -97.09 -47.94
C VAL A 873 -36.41 -96.15 -48.92
N GLN A 874 -37.10 -95.74 -49.98
CA GLN A 874 -36.55 -94.83 -51.00
C GLN A 874 -37.19 -93.43 -50.98
N ALA A 875 -36.48 -92.46 -51.54
CA ALA A 875 -36.98 -91.12 -51.79
C ALA A 875 -38.32 -91.15 -52.56
N GLY A 876 -39.39 -90.70 -51.90
CA GLY A 876 -40.77 -90.68 -52.38
C GLY A 876 -41.69 -91.73 -51.76
N ASP A 877 -41.15 -92.75 -51.07
CA ASP A 877 -41.94 -93.88 -50.56
C ASP A 877 -42.85 -93.49 -49.38
N THR A 878 -44.09 -93.96 -49.40
CA THR A 878 -45.00 -93.94 -48.24
C THR A 878 -45.00 -95.30 -47.55
N VAL A 879 -44.67 -95.35 -46.26
CA VAL A 879 -44.81 -96.53 -45.39
C VAL A 879 -46.10 -96.40 -44.57
N GLU A 880 -46.86 -97.48 -44.46
CA GLU A 880 -47.96 -97.63 -43.50
C GLU A 880 -47.76 -98.87 -42.63
N VAL A 881 -48.10 -98.79 -41.33
CA VAL A 881 -47.97 -99.89 -40.35
C VAL A 881 -49.20 -99.95 -39.44
N ARG A 882 -49.73 -101.14 -39.14
CA ARG A 882 -50.94 -101.34 -38.32
C ARG A 882 -50.87 -102.60 -37.45
N ASP A 883 -51.62 -102.64 -36.35
CA ASP A 883 -51.66 -103.80 -35.43
C ASP A 883 -53.04 -104.13 -34.85
N ALA A 884 -53.08 -105.21 -34.04
CA ALA A 884 -54.16 -105.47 -33.09
C ALA A 884 -53.65 -106.29 -31.89
N ALA A 885 -54.10 -105.96 -30.68
CA ALA A 885 -53.60 -106.45 -29.39
C ALA A 885 -54.70 -106.97 -28.43
N SER A 886 -54.32 -107.53 -27.28
CA SER A 886 -55.19 -108.31 -26.37
C SER A 886 -54.86 -108.14 -24.88
N LYS A 887 -55.88 -108.03 -24.01
CA LYS A 887 -55.73 -107.63 -22.58
C LYS A 887 -56.19 -108.66 -21.50
N VAL A 888 -56.59 -109.89 -21.87
CA VAL A 888 -57.04 -110.93 -20.90
C VAL A 888 -56.43 -112.31 -21.13
N GLN A 889 -56.47 -113.21 -20.13
CA GLN A 889 -55.91 -114.57 -20.18
C GLN A 889 -56.93 -115.64 -19.74
N VAL A 890 -57.02 -116.74 -20.50
CA VAL A 890 -57.83 -117.92 -20.15
C VAL A 890 -56.91 -119.06 -19.73
N HIS A 891 -57.34 -119.87 -18.75
CA HIS A 891 -56.62 -121.06 -18.28
C HIS A 891 -57.49 -122.31 -18.45
N ASN A 892 -56.86 -123.40 -18.90
CA ASN A 892 -57.44 -124.72 -19.22
C ASN A 892 -58.60 -124.76 -20.24
N GLY A 893 -59.02 -123.62 -20.77
CA GLY A 893 -59.97 -123.48 -21.88
C GLY A 893 -59.56 -122.39 -22.89
N GLU A 894 -60.47 -122.04 -23.78
CA GLU A 894 -60.33 -121.01 -24.83
C GLU A 894 -61.68 -120.28 -25.01
N ILE A 895 -61.66 -118.97 -25.26
CA ILE A 895 -62.89 -118.17 -25.48
C ILE A 895 -62.77 -117.26 -26.71
N THR A 896 -63.88 -117.12 -27.42
CA THR A 896 -64.14 -116.01 -28.34
C THR A 896 -64.94 -114.93 -27.61
N VAL A 897 -64.52 -113.67 -27.76
CA VAL A 897 -65.36 -112.51 -27.42
C VAL A 897 -66.28 -112.23 -28.60
N GLU A 898 -67.59 -112.32 -28.40
CA GLU A 898 -68.58 -112.09 -29.46
C GLU A 898 -69.11 -110.65 -29.47
N GLU A 899 -69.16 -109.99 -28.31
CA GLU A 899 -69.48 -108.57 -28.16
C GLU A 899 -68.49 -107.92 -27.17
N THR A 900 -67.79 -106.86 -27.58
CA THR A 900 -66.84 -106.12 -26.75
C THR A 900 -67.53 -105.02 -25.92
N THR A 901 -67.18 -104.93 -24.64
CA THR A 901 -67.47 -103.74 -23.82
C THR A 901 -66.51 -102.60 -24.21
N ALA A 902 -67.01 -101.37 -24.36
CA ALA A 902 -66.18 -100.19 -24.61
C ALA A 902 -65.46 -99.71 -23.33
N PRO A 903 -64.28 -99.05 -23.43
CA PRO A 903 -63.55 -98.56 -22.26
C PRO A 903 -64.39 -97.61 -21.40
N GLY A 904 -64.31 -97.75 -20.08
CA GLY A 904 -65.05 -96.92 -19.13
C GLY A 904 -66.56 -97.22 -19.02
N GLN A 905 -67.04 -98.37 -19.51
CA GLN A 905 -68.38 -98.90 -19.21
C GLN A 905 -68.30 -100.07 -18.23
N ARG A 906 -69.40 -100.34 -17.48
CA ARG A 906 -69.54 -101.57 -16.67
C ARG A 906 -69.34 -102.78 -17.59
N LEU A 907 -68.58 -103.77 -17.12
CA LEU A 907 -68.33 -105.00 -17.86
C LEU A 907 -69.66 -105.68 -18.26
N ASP A 908 -69.83 -105.91 -19.56
CA ASP A 908 -71.01 -106.54 -20.15
C ASP A 908 -70.64 -107.30 -21.43
N THR A 909 -69.58 -108.12 -21.32
CA THR A 909 -68.92 -108.78 -22.46
C THR A 909 -69.57 -110.14 -22.74
N ALA A 910 -70.06 -110.34 -23.97
CA ALA A 910 -70.57 -111.64 -24.40
C ALA A 910 -69.41 -112.57 -24.79
N ILE A 911 -69.35 -113.74 -24.17
CA ILE A 911 -68.31 -114.74 -24.42
C ILE A 911 -68.90 -116.06 -24.90
N ARG A 912 -68.19 -116.68 -25.86
CA ARG A 912 -68.40 -118.07 -26.27
C ARG A 912 -67.16 -118.85 -25.91
N MET A 913 -67.32 -119.91 -25.13
CA MET A 913 -66.24 -120.79 -24.72
C MET A 913 -65.98 -121.80 -25.85
N ASP A 914 -64.88 -121.65 -26.57
CA ASP A 914 -64.48 -122.58 -27.64
C ASP A 914 -64.03 -123.92 -27.05
N SER A 915 -63.36 -123.90 -25.91
CA SER A 915 -63.14 -125.08 -25.07
C SER A 915 -63.25 -124.72 -23.59
N TRP A 916 -63.86 -125.61 -22.79
CA TRP A 916 -64.07 -125.40 -21.35
C TRP A 916 -64.16 -126.72 -20.58
N SER A 917 -63.77 -126.68 -19.31
CA SER A 917 -63.77 -127.77 -18.34
C SER A 917 -64.14 -127.27 -16.94
N SER A 918 -64.44 -128.17 -16.00
CA SER A 918 -64.79 -127.81 -14.62
C SER A 918 -63.65 -127.14 -13.81
N ASP A 919 -62.43 -127.16 -14.32
CA ASP A 919 -61.23 -126.49 -13.79
C ASP A 919 -60.75 -125.33 -14.68
N SER A 920 -61.51 -124.96 -15.72
CA SER A 920 -61.23 -123.79 -16.56
C SER A 920 -61.67 -122.51 -15.86
N TYR A 921 -60.86 -121.45 -16.01
CA TYR A 921 -61.18 -120.13 -15.47
C TYR A 921 -60.69 -118.99 -16.36
N ILE A 922 -61.41 -117.85 -16.31
CA ILE A 922 -60.91 -116.59 -16.86
C ILE A 922 -60.08 -115.92 -15.77
N LYS A 923 -58.82 -115.61 -16.10
CA LYS A 923 -57.93 -114.81 -15.26
C LYS A 923 -57.98 -113.37 -15.74
N VAL A 924 -58.47 -112.49 -14.88
CA VAL A 924 -58.32 -111.05 -15.05
C VAL A 924 -57.31 -110.56 -14.02
N ARG A 925 -56.42 -109.65 -14.43
CA ARG A 925 -55.50 -108.99 -13.51
C ARG A 925 -55.58 -107.48 -13.73
N ASN A 926 -55.71 -106.74 -12.63
CA ASN A 926 -55.46 -105.30 -12.58
C ASN A 926 -56.32 -104.46 -13.55
N SER A 927 -57.65 -104.64 -13.53
CA SER A 927 -58.58 -103.85 -14.36
C SER A 927 -59.91 -103.43 -13.69
N SER A 928 -60.16 -103.85 -12.44
CA SER A 928 -61.28 -103.51 -11.54
C SER A 928 -61.43 -104.65 -10.54
N ASP A 929 -61.66 -104.36 -9.26
CA ASP A 929 -61.69 -105.35 -8.19
C ASP A 929 -63.13 -105.71 -7.75
N LEU A 930 -64.12 -105.22 -8.51
CA LEU A 930 -65.51 -105.63 -8.44
C LEU A 930 -65.70 -107.14 -8.63
N VAL A 931 -66.57 -107.75 -7.83
CA VAL A 931 -66.98 -109.15 -7.92
C VAL A 931 -67.57 -109.44 -9.30
N ARG A 932 -66.93 -110.35 -10.03
CA ARG A 932 -67.35 -110.82 -11.36
C ARG A 932 -68.30 -112.01 -11.21
N TYR A 933 -69.38 -111.99 -11.99
CA TYR A 933 -70.36 -113.07 -12.10
C TYR A 933 -70.73 -113.25 -13.58
N THR A 934 -71.31 -114.40 -13.95
CA THR A 934 -71.94 -114.55 -15.26
C THR A 934 -73.45 -114.35 -15.17
N TYR A 935 -74.06 -114.06 -16.31
CA TYR A 935 -75.51 -114.20 -16.46
C TYR A 935 -75.87 -114.61 -17.89
N ASN A 936 -77.11 -115.09 -18.05
CA ASN A 936 -77.66 -115.59 -19.32
C ASN A 936 -76.86 -116.79 -19.85
N GLU A 937 -76.63 -117.74 -18.93
CA GLU A 937 -75.97 -119.02 -19.11
C GLU A 937 -76.70 -119.90 -20.12
N SER A 938 -75.90 -120.62 -20.90
CA SER A 938 -76.39 -121.69 -21.79
C SER A 938 -76.44 -123.07 -21.11
N TRP A 939 -75.91 -123.21 -19.90
CA TRP A 939 -75.95 -124.42 -19.08
C TRP A 939 -77.05 -124.38 -18.02
N SER A 940 -77.28 -125.50 -17.33
CA SER A 940 -78.41 -125.69 -16.40
C SER A 940 -77.93 -125.90 -14.98
N ALA A 941 -78.52 -125.16 -14.03
CA ALA A 941 -77.98 -124.91 -12.69
C ALA A 941 -76.66 -124.10 -12.80
N PRO A 942 -76.72 -122.75 -12.83
CA PRO A 942 -75.55 -121.92 -12.62
C PRO A 942 -74.85 -122.33 -11.32
N ASP A 943 -73.53 -122.39 -11.39
CA ASP A 943 -72.61 -122.88 -10.36
C ASP A 943 -71.27 -122.12 -10.41
N GLU A 944 -71.27 -120.95 -11.05
CA GLU A 944 -70.13 -120.06 -11.14
C GLU A 944 -69.78 -119.43 -9.80
N TYR A 945 -68.49 -119.13 -9.66
CA TYR A 945 -67.95 -118.37 -8.55
C TYR A 945 -66.69 -117.66 -9.01
N VAL A 946 -66.37 -116.56 -8.35
CA VAL A 946 -65.06 -115.94 -8.42
C VAL A 946 -64.27 -116.29 -7.17
N GLU A 947 -63.05 -116.81 -7.35
CA GLU A 947 -62.04 -116.81 -6.28
C GLU A 947 -61.27 -115.51 -6.36
N ILE A 948 -61.21 -114.80 -5.23
CA ILE A 948 -60.55 -113.51 -5.09
C ILE A 948 -59.41 -113.67 -4.08
N TYR A 949 -58.18 -113.57 -4.57
CA TYR A 949 -56.96 -113.80 -3.79
C TYR A 949 -56.42 -112.47 -3.24
N GLU A 950 -55.64 -112.52 -2.15
CA GLU A 950 -54.94 -111.41 -1.46
C GLU A 950 -54.08 -110.45 -2.34
N THR A 951 -54.03 -110.68 -3.66
CA THR A 951 -53.25 -109.91 -4.65
C THR A 951 -54.11 -109.16 -5.67
N GLY A 952 -55.43 -109.05 -5.45
CA GLY A 952 -56.39 -108.54 -6.45
C GLY A 952 -56.50 -109.44 -7.69
N GLU A 953 -56.05 -110.70 -7.60
CA GLU A 953 -56.18 -111.67 -8.68
C GLU A 953 -57.55 -112.34 -8.59
N GLN A 954 -58.43 -112.03 -9.54
CA GLN A 954 -59.72 -112.70 -9.67
C GLN A 954 -59.68 -113.84 -10.69
N ARG A 955 -60.26 -114.97 -10.32
CA ARG A 955 -60.46 -116.14 -11.19
C ARG A 955 -61.94 -116.49 -11.24
N LEU A 956 -62.58 -116.21 -12.38
CA LEU A 956 -63.97 -116.56 -12.61
C LEU A 956 -64.04 -117.99 -13.16
N TYR A 957 -64.56 -118.91 -12.34
CA TYR A 957 -64.82 -120.30 -12.71
C TYR A 957 -66.29 -120.46 -13.09
N MET A 958 -66.54 -121.29 -14.10
CA MET A 958 -67.89 -121.64 -14.57
C MET A 958 -67.94 -123.17 -14.73
N PRO A 959 -68.01 -123.94 -13.64
CA PRO A 959 -67.70 -125.37 -13.65
C PRO A 959 -68.74 -126.24 -14.36
N GLY A 960 -70.00 -125.81 -14.44
CA GLY A 960 -71.07 -126.44 -15.23
C GLY A 960 -71.03 -126.14 -16.73
N ALA A 961 -70.14 -125.24 -17.19
CA ALA A 961 -70.00 -124.86 -18.59
C ALA A 961 -69.11 -125.83 -19.39
N SER A 962 -69.20 -125.79 -20.72
CA SER A 962 -68.49 -126.72 -21.62
C SER A 962 -68.13 -126.08 -22.96
N GLY A 963 -67.30 -126.75 -23.77
CA GLY A 963 -66.98 -126.28 -25.13
C GLY A 963 -68.24 -126.08 -26.00
N GLY A 964 -68.47 -124.86 -26.44
CA GLY A 964 -69.69 -124.39 -27.11
C GLY A 964 -70.63 -123.57 -26.23
N SER A 965 -70.40 -123.46 -24.91
CA SER A 965 -71.21 -122.66 -24.00
C SER A 965 -71.07 -121.16 -24.26
N LEU A 966 -72.20 -120.47 -24.15
CA LEU A 966 -72.35 -119.01 -24.12
C LEU A 966 -72.71 -118.54 -22.71
N ALA A 967 -72.22 -117.35 -22.34
CA ALA A 967 -72.64 -116.54 -21.20
C ALA A 967 -72.25 -115.06 -21.44
N ARG A 968 -72.74 -114.14 -20.61
CA ARG A 968 -72.24 -112.76 -20.54
C ARG A 968 -71.58 -112.54 -19.18
N VAL A 969 -70.36 -111.97 -19.17
CA VAL A 969 -69.64 -111.67 -17.93
C VAL A 969 -69.95 -110.25 -17.49
N SER A 970 -70.26 -110.06 -16.21
CA SER A 970 -70.54 -108.74 -15.64
C SER A 970 -70.07 -108.63 -14.18
N THR A 971 -70.33 -107.49 -13.53
CA THR A 971 -69.90 -107.21 -12.16
C THR A 971 -71.02 -106.63 -11.28
N ILE A 972 -71.18 -107.11 -10.04
CA ILE A 972 -71.98 -106.39 -9.03
C ILE A 972 -71.18 -105.18 -8.51
N PRO A 973 -71.80 -104.13 -7.96
CA PRO A 973 -71.12 -102.95 -7.43
C PRO A 973 -70.42 -103.18 -6.07
N VAL A 974 -69.89 -104.38 -5.83
CA VAL A 974 -69.17 -104.75 -4.59
C VAL A 974 -67.76 -105.17 -4.95
N GLU A 975 -66.75 -104.54 -4.35
CA GLU A 975 -65.34 -104.98 -4.36
C GLU A 975 -65.09 -105.82 -3.11
N VAL A 976 -64.17 -106.80 -3.18
CA VAL A 976 -63.93 -107.77 -2.12
C VAL A 976 -62.43 -107.99 -1.95
N ASP A 977 -61.92 -107.65 -0.78
CA ASP A 977 -60.49 -107.75 -0.43
C ASP A 977 -60.32 -108.63 0.81
N ALA A 978 -59.66 -109.78 0.66
CA ALA A 978 -59.28 -110.64 1.77
C ALA A 978 -57.90 -110.23 2.32
N GLU A 979 -57.77 -110.02 3.63
CA GLU A 979 -56.48 -109.62 4.25
C GLU A 979 -55.42 -110.72 4.15
N THR A 980 -55.83 -111.99 4.16
CA THR A 980 -54.98 -113.17 3.98
C THR A 980 -55.68 -114.23 3.13
N GLY A 981 -54.91 -114.96 2.31
CA GLY A 981 -55.42 -116.09 1.54
C GLY A 981 -56.32 -115.65 0.38
N GLY A 982 -57.63 -115.66 0.60
CA GLY A 982 -58.64 -115.27 -0.38
C GLY A 982 -60.04 -115.73 -0.02
N ALA A 983 -61.05 -115.06 -0.58
CA ALA A 983 -62.46 -115.41 -0.46
C ALA A 983 -62.98 -116.08 -1.73
N ARG A 984 -64.07 -116.85 -1.62
CA ARG A 984 -64.88 -117.27 -2.78
C ARG A 984 -66.23 -116.56 -2.71
N VAL A 985 -66.69 -116.04 -3.84
CA VAL A 985 -67.96 -115.30 -3.94
C VAL A 985 -68.77 -115.78 -5.14
N SER A 986 -70.08 -115.98 -4.93
CA SER A 986 -71.08 -116.19 -5.99
C SER A 986 -72.29 -115.27 -5.78
N VAL A 987 -73.11 -115.07 -6.82
CA VAL A 987 -74.15 -114.02 -6.84
C VAL A 987 -75.45 -114.58 -7.40
N GLU A 988 -76.39 -114.96 -6.53
CA GLU A 988 -77.67 -115.55 -6.97
C GLU A 988 -78.68 -114.52 -7.52
N ASP A 989 -78.87 -113.37 -6.86
CA ASP A 989 -79.71 -112.27 -7.35
C ASP A 989 -78.90 -110.95 -7.46
N PRO A 990 -78.40 -110.59 -8.66
CA PRO A 990 -77.51 -109.44 -8.85
C PRO A 990 -78.26 -108.10 -8.84
N THR A 991 -78.78 -107.72 -7.67
CA THR A 991 -79.38 -106.39 -7.44
C THR A 991 -78.32 -105.26 -7.53
N ARG A 992 -78.79 -104.02 -7.75
CA ARG A 992 -77.93 -102.85 -8.00
C ARG A 992 -78.01 -101.77 -6.91
N SER A 993 -78.85 -101.98 -5.90
CA SER A 993 -79.18 -101.01 -4.83
C SER A 993 -78.97 -101.58 -3.42
N GLU A 994 -79.19 -102.88 -3.26
CA GLU A 994 -79.00 -103.66 -2.03
C GLU A 994 -78.42 -105.00 -2.50
N PRO A 995 -77.10 -105.08 -2.83
CA PRO A 995 -76.51 -106.28 -3.39
C PRO A 995 -76.45 -107.40 -2.35
N GLU A 996 -76.89 -108.59 -2.75
CA GLU A 996 -76.85 -109.84 -1.99
C GLU A 996 -75.89 -110.81 -2.71
N PHE A 997 -75.03 -111.48 -1.95
CA PHE A 997 -74.02 -112.41 -2.48
C PHE A 997 -73.71 -113.49 -1.44
N VAL A 998 -73.28 -114.67 -1.93
CA VAL A 998 -72.87 -115.78 -1.08
C VAL A 998 -71.35 -115.76 -0.96
N VAL A 999 -70.87 -115.84 0.28
CA VAL A 999 -69.46 -116.01 0.62
C VAL A 999 -69.23 -117.47 0.98
N ASP A 1000 -68.18 -118.04 0.40
CA ASP A 1000 -67.69 -119.39 0.64
C ASP A 1000 -66.24 -119.29 1.16
N PRO A 1001 -65.79 -120.19 2.05
CA PRO A 1001 -64.39 -120.26 2.46
C PRO A 1001 -63.45 -120.42 1.27
N GLY A 1002 -62.54 -119.46 1.12
CA GLY A 1002 -61.76 -119.32 -0.11
C GLY A 1002 -60.41 -120.02 -0.09
N PRO A 1003 -59.45 -119.60 -0.94
CA PRO A 1003 -58.09 -120.15 -1.05
C PRO A 1003 -57.16 -119.96 0.16
N GLY A 1004 -57.68 -120.01 1.39
CA GLY A 1004 -56.95 -120.03 2.67
C GLY A 1004 -57.58 -121.01 3.66
N GLY A 1005 -58.90 -120.88 3.82
CA GLY A 1005 -59.77 -121.71 4.65
C GLY A 1005 -60.39 -120.92 5.80
N SER A 1006 -61.64 -121.24 6.12
CA SER A 1006 -62.55 -120.45 6.96
C SER A 1006 -61.93 -119.75 8.19
N GLY A 1007 -62.16 -118.45 8.30
CA GLY A 1007 -61.72 -117.57 9.37
C GLY A 1007 -60.72 -116.49 8.94
N ASP A 1008 -60.51 -116.28 7.64
CA ASP A 1008 -59.74 -115.15 7.10
C ASP A 1008 -60.64 -113.90 7.04
N THR A 1009 -60.13 -112.72 7.43
CA THR A 1009 -60.91 -111.46 7.42
C THR A 1009 -61.10 -110.96 5.98
N VAL A 1010 -62.34 -110.61 5.63
CA VAL A 1010 -62.71 -110.09 4.32
C VAL A 1010 -63.39 -108.73 4.45
N ALA A 1011 -62.91 -107.77 3.66
CA ALA A 1011 -63.50 -106.45 3.49
C ALA A 1011 -64.41 -106.44 2.26
N PHE A 1012 -65.68 -106.13 2.46
CA PHE A 1012 -66.70 -105.99 1.42
C PHE A 1012 -66.96 -104.50 1.21
N THR A 1013 -66.72 -104.00 0.00
CA THR A 1013 -66.79 -102.57 -0.33
C THR A 1013 -67.89 -102.29 -1.34
N TYR A 1014 -69.01 -101.72 -0.89
CA TYR A 1014 -70.16 -101.40 -1.74
C TYR A 1014 -70.01 -100.01 -2.38
N LEU A 1015 -69.79 -99.99 -3.71
CA LEU A 1015 -69.49 -98.78 -4.49
C LEU A 1015 -70.69 -97.87 -4.79
N ASN A 1016 -71.93 -98.36 -4.65
CA ASN A 1016 -73.13 -97.54 -4.88
C ASN A 1016 -73.81 -97.10 -3.56
N ALA A 1017 -73.13 -97.23 -2.42
CA ALA A 1017 -73.64 -96.73 -1.15
C ALA A 1017 -73.86 -95.21 -1.21
N GLN A 1018 -74.94 -94.70 -0.63
CA GLN A 1018 -75.27 -93.27 -0.65
C GLN A 1018 -74.62 -92.53 0.51
N ASP A 1019 -74.03 -91.36 0.24
CA ASP A 1019 -73.43 -90.49 1.26
C ASP A 1019 -74.39 -90.18 2.41
N ASP A 1020 -73.85 -90.05 3.62
CA ASP A 1020 -74.59 -89.76 4.87
C ASP A 1020 -75.71 -90.77 5.19
N THR A 1021 -75.69 -91.98 4.61
CA THR A 1021 -76.64 -93.07 4.85
C THR A 1021 -76.01 -94.17 5.68
N ASP A 1022 -76.68 -94.62 6.75
CA ASP A 1022 -76.23 -95.75 7.57
C ASP A 1022 -76.56 -97.09 6.92
N TYR A 1023 -75.52 -97.91 6.67
CA TYR A 1023 -75.63 -99.26 6.12
C TYR A 1023 -75.19 -100.32 7.13
N VAL A 1024 -75.78 -101.50 7.01
CA VAL A 1024 -75.40 -102.73 7.71
C VAL A 1024 -74.95 -103.80 6.71
N LEU A 1025 -73.93 -104.56 7.07
CA LEU A 1025 -73.60 -105.83 6.44
C LEU A 1025 -74.42 -106.90 7.17
N TRP A 1026 -75.48 -107.36 6.53
CA TRP A 1026 -76.47 -108.26 7.11
C TRP A 1026 -76.23 -109.71 6.68
N SER A 1027 -76.10 -110.59 7.67
CA SER A 1027 -76.19 -112.04 7.51
C SER A 1027 -77.64 -112.46 7.27
N ALA A 1028 -77.94 -112.91 6.05
CA ALA A 1028 -79.20 -113.59 5.77
C ALA A 1028 -79.23 -115.04 6.30
N THR A 1029 -78.07 -115.65 6.57
CA THR A 1029 -77.96 -117.03 7.08
C THR A 1029 -78.24 -117.14 8.59
N GLU A 1030 -77.66 -116.26 9.40
CA GLU A 1030 -77.74 -116.27 10.88
C GLU A 1030 -78.69 -115.19 11.44
N GLU A 1031 -79.32 -114.37 10.57
CA GLU A 1031 -80.23 -113.25 10.92
C GLU A 1031 -79.58 -112.21 11.86
N ILE A 1032 -78.34 -111.78 11.57
CA ILE A 1032 -77.58 -110.80 12.36
C ILE A 1032 -76.89 -109.72 11.52
N VAL A 1033 -76.64 -108.55 12.11
CA VAL A 1033 -75.68 -107.57 11.58
C VAL A 1033 -74.27 -108.03 11.93
N ARG A 1034 -73.39 -108.11 10.94
CA ARG A 1034 -71.95 -108.43 11.09
C ARG A 1034 -71.15 -107.17 11.42
N ASP A 1035 -71.31 -106.13 10.60
CA ASP A 1035 -70.66 -104.82 10.75
C ASP A 1035 -71.60 -103.70 10.24
N SER A 1036 -71.36 -102.45 10.64
CA SER A 1036 -72.19 -101.31 10.20
C SER A 1036 -71.49 -99.95 10.27
N GLY A 1037 -71.93 -99.02 9.42
CA GLY A 1037 -71.39 -97.66 9.39
C GLY A 1037 -72.11 -96.70 8.44
N THR A 1038 -71.81 -95.41 8.59
CA THR A 1038 -72.32 -94.35 7.70
C THR A 1038 -71.46 -94.26 6.44
N ALA A 1039 -72.08 -94.35 5.26
CA ALA A 1039 -71.38 -94.27 3.98
C ALA A 1039 -70.84 -92.86 3.67
N ASN A 1040 -69.70 -92.81 2.99
CA ASN A 1040 -69.21 -91.67 2.21
C ASN A 1040 -68.62 -92.28 0.93
N SER A 1041 -69.49 -92.48 -0.06
CA SER A 1041 -69.41 -93.46 -1.16
C SER A 1041 -67.99 -93.72 -1.68
N PRO A 1042 -67.46 -94.95 -1.55
CA PRO A 1042 -68.11 -96.21 -1.16
C PRO A 1042 -68.34 -96.38 0.36
N ILE A 1043 -68.86 -97.54 0.77
CA ILE A 1043 -68.69 -98.03 2.16
C ILE A 1043 -68.00 -99.39 2.17
N THR A 1044 -67.02 -99.56 3.05
CA THR A 1044 -66.39 -100.85 3.36
C THR A 1044 -66.88 -101.33 4.71
N LEU A 1045 -67.37 -102.57 4.77
CA LEU A 1045 -67.77 -103.29 5.98
C LEU A 1045 -67.09 -104.67 6.00
N THR A 1046 -66.81 -105.22 7.18
CA THR A 1046 -65.98 -106.44 7.33
C THR A 1046 -66.70 -107.62 7.98
N ASP A 1047 -66.28 -108.82 7.60
CA ASP A 1047 -66.63 -110.08 8.27
C ASP A 1047 -65.53 -111.14 8.04
N ASP A 1048 -65.73 -112.40 8.41
CA ASP A 1048 -64.87 -113.53 8.00
C ASP A 1048 -65.37 -114.27 6.74
N ASP A 1049 -64.52 -115.08 6.10
CA ASP A 1049 -64.85 -115.88 4.91
C ASP A 1049 -65.71 -117.13 5.20
N SER A 1050 -66.55 -117.12 6.23
CA SER A 1050 -67.48 -118.23 6.52
C SER A 1050 -68.56 -118.42 5.43
N ASP A 1051 -69.06 -119.65 5.33
CA ASP A 1051 -70.22 -120.06 4.51
C ASP A 1051 -71.48 -119.27 4.94
N GLU A 1052 -71.76 -118.16 4.25
CA GLU A 1052 -72.81 -117.21 4.60
C GLU A 1052 -73.32 -116.38 3.41
N THR A 1053 -74.63 -116.10 3.39
CA THR A 1053 -75.23 -115.13 2.47
C THR A 1053 -75.23 -113.74 3.12
N LEU A 1054 -74.52 -112.79 2.51
CA LEU A 1054 -74.37 -111.41 2.98
C LEU A 1054 -75.12 -110.42 2.07
N ALA A 1055 -75.72 -109.39 2.67
CA ALA A 1055 -76.39 -108.30 1.95
C ALA A 1055 -76.09 -106.93 2.57
N PHE A 1056 -75.97 -105.90 1.72
CA PHE A 1056 -75.91 -104.50 2.19
C PHE A 1056 -77.32 -103.91 2.29
N LEU A 1057 -77.75 -103.58 3.51
CA LEU A 1057 -79.08 -103.00 3.82
C LEU A 1057 -78.94 -101.65 4.53
N ILE A 1058 -80.00 -100.84 4.55
CA ILE A 1058 -80.04 -99.52 5.22
C ILE A 1058 -80.67 -99.66 6.63
N ASP A 1059 -80.11 -98.99 7.65
CA ASP A 1059 -80.74 -98.88 8.99
C ASP A 1059 -81.70 -97.68 9.07
N ASP A 1060 -82.92 -97.91 9.56
CA ASP A 1060 -84.03 -96.93 9.57
C ASP A 1060 -84.70 -96.84 10.98
N THR A 1061 -83.99 -97.20 12.06
CA THR A 1061 -84.57 -97.37 13.41
C THR A 1061 -84.51 -96.14 14.33
N GLY A 1062 -85.08 -95.02 13.88
CA GLY A 1062 -85.02 -93.74 14.61
C GLY A 1062 -85.80 -93.62 15.94
N SER A 1063 -85.14 -93.05 16.95
CA SER A 1063 -85.65 -92.38 18.17
C SER A 1063 -85.95 -93.18 19.45
N SER A 1064 -85.15 -92.88 20.49
CA SER A 1064 -85.60 -92.89 21.89
C SER A 1064 -85.52 -91.49 22.52
N GLY A 1065 -86.55 -90.66 22.24
CA GLY A 1065 -86.84 -89.43 23.02
C GLY A 1065 -87.44 -89.74 24.41
N PRO A 1066 -88.15 -88.80 25.08
CA PRO A 1066 -88.81 -87.60 24.54
C PRO A 1066 -88.39 -86.27 25.23
N THR A 1067 -89.18 -85.21 25.02
CA THR A 1067 -88.76 -83.81 25.15
C THR A 1067 -89.00 -83.11 26.50
N ASN A 1068 -88.18 -82.08 26.72
CA ASN A 1068 -88.53 -80.71 27.15
C ASN A 1068 -88.15 -80.21 28.57
N GLU A 1069 -87.71 -78.94 28.57
CA GLU A 1069 -87.58 -77.95 29.66
C GLU A 1069 -86.48 -78.07 30.75
N THR A 1070 -85.62 -77.03 30.75
CA THR A 1070 -84.93 -76.38 31.89
C THR A 1070 -83.91 -77.16 32.74
N GLY A 1071 -82.71 -76.55 32.86
CA GLY A 1071 -81.75 -76.80 33.94
C GLY A 1071 -82.18 -76.13 35.27
N PRO A 1072 -81.27 -75.52 36.07
CA PRO A 1072 -79.96 -74.94 35.73
C PRO A 1072 -78.80 -75.87 36.15
N THR A 1073 -77.52 -75.52 36.17
CA THR A 1073 -76.73 -74.28 35.92
C THR A 1073 -75.61 -74.63 34.93
N SER A 1074 -75.42 -73.98 33.78
CA SER A 1074 -75.12 -72.54 33.55
C SER A 1074 -73.73 -72.11 33.98
N LEU A 1075 -73.04 -71.41 33.08
CA LEU A 1075 -72.15 -70.26 33.34
C LEU A 1075 -71.06 -70.46 34.40
N ASP A 1076 -69.85 -70.75 33.93
CA ASP A 1076 -68.81 -69.70 33.82
C ASP A 1076 -68.32 -69.74 32.34
N GLU A 1077 -68.05 -68.61 31.67
CA GLU A 1077 -66.84 -67.79 31.79
C GLU A 1077 -65.53 -68.58 31.62
N LEU A 1078 -65.13 -68.83 30.37
CA LEU A 1078 -63.73 -68.77 29.91
C LEU A 1078 -63.75 -68.78 28.36
N SER A 1079 -63.45 -67.74 27.58
CA SER A 1079 -62.79 -66.43 27.80
C SER A 1079 -61.40 -66.55 28.44
N GLY A 1080 -60.42 -65.74 27.99
CA GLY A 1080 -59.04 -65.85 28.51
C GLY A 1080 -58.39 -67.22 28.27
N ALA A 1081 -57.99 -67.60 27.05
CA ALA A 1081 -57.30 -66.74 26.09
C ALA A 1081 -56.22 -65.85 26.75
N ALA A 1082 -55.65 -66.33 27.86
CA ALA A 1082 -54.67 -65.62 28.70
C ALA A 1082 -53.47 -66.51 29.13
N GLN A 1083 -53.32 -67.69 28.51
CA GLN A 1083 -51.99 -68.08 28.04
C GLN A 1083 -51.88 -67.47 26.62
N GLY A 1084 -51.13 -66.39 26.39
CA GLY A 1084 -50.12 -65.80 27.28
C GLY A 1084 -48.73 -66.37 27.00
N ALA A 1085 -48.30 -66.28 25.74
CA ALA A 1085 -46.99 -66.68 25.21
C ALA A 1085 -46.71 -68.21 25.24
N VAL A 1086 -45.80 -68.77 24.43
CA VAL A 1086 -44.73 -68.16 23.63
C VAL A 1086 -44.54 -68.94 22.31
N GLY A 1087 -43.98 -68.27 21.29
CA GLY A 1087 -43.22 -68.90 20.19
C GLY A 1087 -44.07 -69.49 19.04
N SER A 1088 -44.19 -68.90 17.85
CA SER A 1088 -43.20 -68.39 16.87
C SER A 1088 -42.76 -69.43 15.83
N THR A 1089 -43.23 -69.25 14.59
CA THR A 1089 -42.46 -69.28 13.30
C THR A 1089 -41.61 -70.51 12.94
N SER A 1090 -41.51 -70.95 11.68
CA SER A 1090 -41.85 -70.32 10.38
C SER A 1090 -41.97 -71.35 9.25
N LEU A 1091 -42.87 -71.10 8.31
CA LEU A 1091 -42.78 -71.35 6.85
C LEU A 1091 -43.84 -70.45 6.20
N GLY A 1092 -43.65 -69.96 4.96
CA GLY A 1092 -44.45 -68.88 4.36
C GLY A 1092 -44.89 -69.15 2.92
N ASP A 1093 -45.85 -68.34 2.45
CA ASP A 1093 -46.57 -68.39 1.15
C ASP A 1093 -47.46 -69.65 1.00
N VAL A 1094 -48.81 -69.64 1.03
CA VAL A 1094 -49.90 -68.66 0.73
C VAL A 1094 -50.13 -68.46 -0.77
N GLY A 1095 -51.28 -68.93 -1.29
CA GLY A 1095 -51.60 -68.80 -2.73
C GLY A 1095 -53.00 -69.17 -3.28
N ILE A 1096 -53.96 -69.69 -2.49
CA ILE A 1096 -55.33 -70.01 -2.98
C ILE A 1096 -56.40 -69.68 -1.89
N ILE A 1097 -57.68 -69.60 -2.30
CA ILE A 1097 -58.96 -69.72 -1.54
C ILE A 1097 -59.73 -68.40 -1.30
N VAL A 1098 -61.08 -68.51 -1.23
CA VAL A 1098 -62.16 -67.53 -0.94
C VAL A 1098 -62.53 -66.58 -2.10
N VAL A 1099 -63.34 -66.99 -3.09
CA VAL A 1099 -64.79 -67.33 -3.07
C VAL A 1099 -65.73 -66.12 -2.91
N VAL A 1100 -66.31 -65.69 -4.04
CA VAL A 1100 -67.42 -64.71 -4.15
C VAL A 1100 -68.81 -65.38 -4.00
N ALA A 1101 -68.88 -66.71 -3.95
CA ALA A 1101 -70.14 -67.47 -4.00
C ALA A 1101 -71.11 -67.25 -2.82
N VAL A 1102 -70.64 -66.82 -1.65
CA VAL A 1102 -71.47 -66.67 -0.44
C VAL A 1102 -72.47 -65.52 -0.54
N VAL A 1103 -72.19 -64.48 -1.32
CA VAL A 1103 -73.08 -63.29 -1.43
C VAL A 1103 -74.28 -63.54 -2.35
N ILE A 1104 -74.15 -64.41 -3.37
CA ILE A 1104 -75.24 -64.69 -4.33
C ILE A 1104 -76.33 -65.57 -3.70
N ALA A 1105 -75.97 -66.49 -2.79
CA ALA A 1105 -76.93 -67.28 -2.03
C ALA A 1105 -77.86 -66.42 -1.14
N GLY A 1106 -77.36 -65.30 -0.62
CA GLY A 1106 -78.10 -64.44 0.32
C GLY A 1106 -79.24 -63.62 -0.29
N ALA A 1107 -79.22 -63.34 -1.61
CA ALA A 1107 -80.19 -62.45 -2.24
C ALA A 1107 -81.38 -63.15 -2.90
N TRP A 1108 -81.18 -64.35 -3.47
CA TRP A 1108 -82.23 -65.00 -4.29
C TRP A 1108 -83.39 -65.56 -3.45
N VAL A 1109 -83.11 -66.00 -2.20
CA VAL A 1109 -84.14 -66.37 -1.22
C VAL A 1109 -85.07 -65.19 -0.91
N ILE A 1110 -84.57 -63.94 -1.01
CA ILE A 1110 -85.33 -62.69 -0.81
C ILE A 1110 -86.04 -62.25 -2.10
N SER A 1111 -86.56 -63.19 -2.90
CA SER A 1111 -87.37 -62.87 -4.09
C SER A 1111 -88.66 -63.69 -4.28
N ARG A 1112 -88.86 -64.80 -3.55
CA ARG A 1112 -90.04 -65.67 -3.73
C ARG A 1112 -90.65 -66.25 -2.44
N GLN A 1113 -91.13 -65.38 -1.55
CA GLN A 1113 -92.50 -65.54 -1.01
C GLN A 1113 -93.20 -64.17 -0.84
N PHE A 1114 -93.90 -63.76 -1.90
CA PHE A 1114 -94.99 -62.76 -1.96
C PHE A 1114 -94.67 -61.27 -1.67
N GLY A 1115 -95.26 -60.34 -2.47
CA GLY A 1115 -95.23 -58.89 -2.17
C GLY A 1115 -95.28 -57.91 -3.37
N ASP A 1116 -96.35 -57.91 -4.16
CA ASP A 1116 -96.90 -56.79 -4.95
C ASP A 1116 -95.99 -55.80 -5.73
N ALA A 1117 -95.69 -56.19 -6.98
CA ALA A 1117 -96.14 -55.54 -8.23
C ALA A 1117 -95.84 -54.06 -8.60
N ASN A 1118 -95.41 -53.90 -9.87
CA ASN A 1118 -95.52 -52.74 -10.78
C ASN A 1118 -94.64 -51.49 -10.55
N LEU A 1119 -93.75 -51.19 -11.52
CA LEU A 1119 -94.03 -50.15 -12.56
C LEU A 1119 -92.95 -50.01 -13.65
N GLY A 1120 -93.39 -50.06 -14.92
CA GLY A 1120 -93.09 -49.04 -15.94
C GLY A 1120 -91.71 -48.96 -16.64
N TRP A 1121 -91.67 -49.33 -17.93
CA TRP A 1121 -90.78 -48.72 -18.94
C TRP A 1121 -91.31 -47.32 -19.37
N GLN A 1122 -90.53 -46.61 -20.22
CA GLN A 1122 -90.70 -45.22 -20.75
C GLN A 1122 -90.09 -44.16 -19.82
N THR A 1123 -89.37 -43.11 -20.26
CA THR A 1123 -89.04 -42.55 -21.60
C THR A 1123 -87.66 -41.87 -21.45
N LEU A 1124 -86.59 -42.03 -22.26
CA LEU A 1124 -86.38 -42.05 -23.71
C LEU A 1124 -86.46 -40.65 -24.39
N PHE A 1125 -85.27 -40.08 -24.64
CA PHE A 1125 -84.88 -39.05 -25.64
C PHE A 1125 -85.18 -37.53 -25.48
N VAL A 1126 -84.07 -36.77 -25.38
CA VAL A 1126 -83.69 -35.54 -26.13
C VAL A 1126 -84.50 -34.23 -26.00
N ALA A 1127 -83.84 -33.21 -25.44
CA ALA A 1127 -83.69 -31.86 -26.03
C ALA A 1127 -82.45 -31.15 -25.41
N GLU A 1128 -81.91 -30.11 -26.08
CA GLU A 1128 -80.67 -29.42 -25.71
C GLU A 1128 -80.84 -28.37 -24.60
N ALA A 1129 -79.83 -28.21 -23.71
CA ALA A 1129 -79.31 -26.92 -23.24
C ALA A 1129 -78.09 -27.04 -22.30
N VAL A 1130 -77.04 -26.23 -22.57
CA VAL A 1130 -76.22 -25.46 -21.61
C VAL A 1130 -75.60 -26.17 -20.37
N VAL A 1131 -74.26 -26.31 -20.39
CA VAL A 1131 -73.26 -26.11 -19.28
C VAL A 1131 -73.51 -26.81 -17.92
N GLY A 1132 -72.55 -27.50 -17.30
CA GLY A 1132 -71.14 -27.74 -17.63
C GLY A 1132 -70.35 -28.31 -16.43
N GLY A 1133 -69.04 -28.57 -16.55
CA GLY A 1133 -68.20 -28.30 -17.71
C GLY A 1133 -67.09 -29.34 -17.93
N VAL A 1134 -66.92 -29.70 -19.21
CA VAL A 1134 -65.69 -30.17 -19.87
C VAL A 1134 -65.01 -31.39 -19.20
N LEU A 1135 -65.38 -32.62 -19.59
CA LEU A 1135 -64.72 -33.39 -20.68
C LEU A 1135 -63.21 -33.57 -20.40
N ALA A 1136 -62.65 -34.74 -20.07
CA ALA A 1136 -63.01 -36.14 -20.34
C ALA A 1136 -63.00 -36.53 -21.83
N LEU A 1137 -61.99 -37.33 -22.20
CA LEU A 1137 -62.13 -38.38 -23.23
C LEU A 1137 -61.20 -39.57 -22.93
N GLU A 1138 -61.81 -40.76 -23.00
CA GLU A 1138 -61.31 -42.10 -23.33
C GLU A 1138 -59.92 -42.60 -22.87
N LEU A 1139 -59.99 -43.65 -22.04
CA LEU A 1139 -59.01 -44.75 -21.97
C LEU A 1139 -58.93 -45.49 -23.31
N LEU A 1140 -57.73 -45.94 -23.70
CA LEU A 1140 -57.52 -47.25 -24.32
C LEU A 1140 -56.04 -47.71 -24.14
N SER A 1141 -55.87 -48.99 -23.77
CA SER A 1141 -54.73 -49.93 -24.03
C SER A 1141 -53.31 -49.42 -24.35
N GLN A 1142 -52.20 -50.00 -23.86
CA GLN A 1142 -51.98 -51.14 -22.93
C GLN A 1142 -50.48 -51.20 -22.51
N TYR A 1143 -50.14 -52.05 -21.54
CA TYR A 1143 -48.79 -52.60 -21.21
C TYR A 1143 -47.51 -51.82 -21.55
N SER A 1144 -46.72 -51.44 -20.53
CA SER A 1144 -45.56 -52.26 -20.09
C SER A 1144 -44.73 -51.65 -18.94
N LEU A 1145 -43.94 -52.54 -18.33
CA LEU A 1145 -42.72 -52.41 -17.51
C LEU A 1145 -42.18 -51.03 -17.01
N ALA A 1146 -41.97 -51.01 -15.68
CA ALA A 1146 -40.74 -50.61 -14.97
C ALA A 1146 -40.16 -49.17 -15.07
N GLY A 1147 -39.83 -48.62 -13.88
CA GLY A 1147 -38.55 -47.93 -13.66
C GLY A 1147 -38.55 -46.40 -13.52
N GLY A 1148 -38.26 -45.92 -12.30
CA GLY A 1148 -37.38 -44.77 -12.07
C GLY A 1148 -37.73 -43.40 -12.66
N ILE A 1149 -38.81 -42.77 -12.20
CA ILE A 1149 -39.01 -41.32 -12.40
C ILE A 1149 -38.18 -40.51 -11.37
N ALA A 1150 -37.62 -39.39 -11.84
CA ALA A 1150 -36.98 -38.30 -11.08
C ALA A 1150 -35.58 -38.55 -10.44
N VAL A 1151 -34.54 -38.37 -11.26
CA VAL A 1151 -33.34 -37.64 -10.80
C VAL A 1151 -33.63 -36.14 -10.91
N GLY A 1152 -34.30 -35.59 -9.89
CA GLY A 1152 -34.63 -34.17 -9.82
C GLY A 1152 -33.58 -33.38 -9.04
N PHE A 1153 -32.49 -32.96 -9.68
CA PHE A 1153 -31.44 -32.16 -9.04
C PHE A 1153 -31.10 -30.85 -9.77
N ALA A 1154 -32.14 -30.16 -10.25
CA ALA A 1154 -32.13 -28.70 -10.24
C ALA A 1154 -31.87 -28.27 -8.79
N ARG A 1155 -30.72 -27.69 -8.44
CA ARG A 1155 -30.40 -26.27 -8.64
C ARG A 1155 -31.66 -25.40 -8.48
N PHE A 1156 -31.89 -24.84 -7.29
CA PHE A 1156 -31.18 -23.63 -6.82
C PHE A 1156 -31.48 -22.43 -7.72
N LEU A 1157 -32.63 -21.77 -7.48
CA LEU A 1157 -32.78 -20.33 -7.70
C LEU A 1157 -33.95 -19.73 -6.90
N GLU A 1158 -33.91 -19.88 -5.56
CA GLU A 1158 -34.59 -18.97 -4.64
C GLU A 1158 -33.92 -19.05 -3.25
N GLY A 1159 -33.91 -17.94 -2.48
CA GLY A 1159 -33.66 -18.03 -1.03
C GLY A 1159 -32.25 -17.83 -0.47
N VAL A 1160 -31.50 -16.82 -0.96
CA VAL A 1160 -30.47 -16.04 -0.21
C VAL A 1160 -29.29 -16.78 0.45
N GLY A 1161 -28.06 -16.50 -0.01
CA GLY A 1161 -26.82 -16.89 0.67
C GLY A 1161 -26.58 -16.15 2.00
N LEU A 1162 -25.85 -16.77 2.94
CA LEU A 1162 -25.64 -16.27 4.30
C LEU A 1162 -24.73 -15.03 4.36
N GLY A 1163 -25.04 -14.09 5.27
CA GLY A 1163 -24.27 -12.87 5.52
C GLY A 1163 -24.12 -12.55 7.02
N LEU A 1164 -23.14 -13.19 7.66
CA LEU A 1164 -22.40 -12.80 8.88
C LEU A 1164 -23.08 -11.86 9.93
N ALA A 1165 -23.34 -12.38 11.13
CA ALA A 1165 -22.82 -11.83 12.41
C ALA A 1165 -23.29 -12.65 13.64
N GLU A 1166 -22.46 -12.64 14.69
CA GLU A 1166 -22.52 -13.49 15.89
C GLU A 1166 -23.70 -13.24 16.85
N ALA A 1167 -24.08 -14.28 17.58
CA ALA A 1167 -24.69 -14.17 18.92
C ALA A 1167 -24.11 -15.24 19.85
N MET A 1168 -23.71 -14.84 21.06
CA MET A 1168 -22.85 -15.61 21.98
C MET A 1168 -23.56 -16.72 22.78
N PRO A 1169 -22.81 -17.63 23.46
CA PRO A 1169 -23.38 -18.81 24.13
C PRO A 1169 -24.25 -18.51 25.35
N LEU A 1170 -24.81 -19.58 25.93
CA LEU A 1170 -25.70 -19.59 27.09
C LEU A 1170 -25.21 -18.73 28.27
N ALA A 1171 -25.81 -17.54 28.37
CA ALA A 1171 -25.75 -16.56 29.45
C ALA A 1171 -24.41 -15.79 29.64
N LEU A 1172 -24.59 -14.47 29.74
CA LEU A 1172 -23.65 -13.42 30.20
C LEU A 1172 -22.50 -12.99 29.26
N ILE A 1173 -22.46 -11.66 29.05
CA ILE A 1173 -21.31 -10.79 28.70
C ILE A 1173 -21.01 -10.52 27.19
N VAL A 1174 -21.56 -9.37 26.72
CA VAL A 1174 -20.91 -8.28 25.94
C VAL A 1174 -20.57 -8.45 24.43
N VAL A 1175 -21.39 -7.77 23.60
CA VAL A 1175 -21.05 -6.90 22.42
C VAL A 1175 -20.13 -7.40 21.29
N GLY A 1176 -20.60 -7.33 20.02
CA GLY A 1176 -19.78 -7.69 18.84
C GLY A 1176 -20.17 -7.16 17.43
N ALA A 1177 -21.13 -6.22 17.30
CA ALA A 1177 -21.43 -5.44 16.08
C ALA A 1177 -21.47 -6.13 14.68
N LEU A 1178 -22.69 -6.47 14.24
CA LEU A 1178 -23.29 -6.11 12.92
C LEU A 1178 -22.53 -6.38 11.61
N GLY A 1179 -23.11 -7.23 10.76
CA GLY A 1179 -22.71 -7.37 9.36
C GLY A 1179 -22.96 -6.12 8.50
N TYR A 1180 -22.16 -5.97 7.45
CA TYR A 1180 -22.19 -4.84 6.52
C TYR A 1180 -22.96 -5.18 5.24
N LEU A 1181 -24.11 -4.52 5.08
CA LEU A 1181 -24.85 -4.27 3.84
C LEU A 1181 -25.22 -5.43 2.88
N ALA A 1182 -26.46 -5.89 3.05
CA ALA A 1182 -27.40 -5.90 1.91
C ALA A 1182 -27.62 -4.43 1.42
N VAL A 1183 -28.00 -4.10 0.18
CA VAL A 1183 -28.44 -4.86 -1.00
C VAL A 1183 -28.33 -3.93 -2.24
N ARG A 1184 -28.36 -4.41 -3.50
CA ARG A 1184 -28.54 -3.48 -4.64
C ARG A 1184 -29.18 -3.99 -5.94
N ARG A 1185 -30.52 -3.88 -6.06
CA ARG A 1185 -31.25 -3.59 -7.33
C ARG A 1185 -32.71 -3.21 -6.99
N TRP A 1186 -33.36 -2.18 -7.55
CA TRP A 1186 -32.93 -0.88 -8.11
C TRP A 1186 -34.14 0.08 -8.01
N GLY A 1187 -33.93 1.40 -8.00
CA GLY A 1187 -35.06 2.36 -7.96
C GLY A 1187 -34.65 3.83 -7.80
N ARG A 1188 -34.69 4.59 -8.89
CA ARG A 1188 -34.61 6.07 -8.98
C ARG A 1188 -35.95 6.57 -9.59
N PRO A 1189 -36.36 7.86 -9.53
CA PRO A 1189 -35.50 9.07 -9.54
C PRO A 1189 -36.00 10.28 -8.69
N GLN A 1190 -35.47 11.48 -9.01
CA GLN A 1190 -35.96 12.86 -8.69
C GLN A 1190 -35.40 13.62 -7.45
N VAL A 1191 -34.23 14.26 -7.66
CA VAL A 1191 -34.04 15.74 -7.67
C VAL A 1191 -34.27 16.59 -6.40
N VAL A 1192 -33.14 16.93 -5.74
CA VAL A 1192 -32.64 18.28 -5.37
C VAL A 1192 -33.29 19.15 -4.24
N VAL A 1193 -32.39 19.64 -3.37
CA VAL A 1193 -32.45 20.77 -2.40
C VAL A 1193 -33.22 20.62 -1.07
N ASN A 1194 -32.41 20.43 -0.02
CA ASN A 1194 -32.71 20.72 1.38
C ASN A 1194 -32.79 22.23 1.67
N ARG A 1195 -33.67 22.63 2.60
CA ARG A 1195 -33.30 23.37 3.85
C ARG A 1195 -34.54 23.74 4.67
N SER A 1196 -34.55 23.35 5.95
CA SER A 1196 -34.55 24.31 7.08
C SER A 1196 -34.65 23.62 8.44
N PHE A 1197 -34.21 24.35 9.48
CA PHE A 1197 -34.25 24.04 10.92
C PHE A 1197 -33.36 22.88 11.46
N SER A 1198 -32.81 22.95 12.68
CA SER A 1198 -32.33 24.11 13.49
C SER A 1198 -31.61 23.61 14.76
N LEU A 1199 -30.86 24.50 15.42
CA LEU A 1199 -30.29 24.39 16.78
C LEU A 1199 -29.18 23.33 16.99
N GLY A 1200 -27.98 23.64 17.50
CA GLY A 1200 -27.31 24.95 17.64
C GLY A 1200 -26.54 25.18 18.95
N GLY A 1201 -25.36 25.80 18.84
CA GLY A 1201 -24.51 26.31 19.93
C GLY A 1201 -23.38 25.38 20.38
N SER A 1202 -22.25 25.86 20.91
CA SER A 1202 -21.72 27.24 21.06
C SER A 1202 -20.26 27.16 21.57
N GLU A 1203 -19.31 28.07 21.30
CA GLU A 1203 -19.30 29.24 20.40
C GLU A 1203 -17.87 29.77 20.15
N ARG A 1204 -17.65 30.44 19.00
CA ARG A 1204 -16.59 31.43 18.66
C ARG A 1204 -15.11 30.99 18.57
N GLY A 1205 -14.32 31.54 17.62
CA GLY A 1205 -14.71 32.38 16.47
C GLY A 1205 -13.61 33.28 15.89
N GLU A 1206 -13.96 33.99 14.81
CA GLU A 1206 -13.22 35.09 14.16
C GLU A 1206 -11.90 34.70 13.43
N ASN A 1207 -11.48 35.35 12.34
CA ASN A 1207 -12.16 36.22 11.36
C ASN A 1207 -11.29 36.31 10.09
N ARG A 1208 -11.89 36.28 8.88
CA ARG A 1208 -11.35 36.80 7.59
C ARG A 1208 -9.91 36.35 7.20
N LYS A 1209 -9.76 35.71 6.06
CA LYS A 1209 -10.11 36.32 4.77
C LYS A 1209 -10.42 35.28 3.70
#